data_AF-A0A7V6Q562-F1
#
_entry.id   AF-A0A7V6Q562-F1
#
_cell.length_a   1.000
_cell.length_b   1.000
_cell.length_c   1.000
_cell.angle_alpha   90.00
_cell.angle_beta   90.00
_cell.angle_gamma   90.00
#
_symmetry.space_group_name_H-M   'P 1'
#
loop_
_entity.id
_entity.type
_entity.pdbx_description
1 polymer ?
#
loop_
_entity_poly.entity_id
_entity_poly.type
_entity_poly.pdbx_seq_one_letter_code
_entity_poly.pdbx_strand_id
1 'polypeptide(L)'
;MGNLFNETISKARHQVEQIEKADVIIGIPFYNDEEETLRKVVSIALDSLQTQQLQKLVVCAGDPAGGLALNKLMEEYKDVPVATFLMPRGINGKGWSIRAIFELARLYEADVILLEAGLDSRENMGLKPEWIDRLARPILDEYDMAIASFRRHPFEDMAGAMMVSPFISALYGIKLSDPISGVFSISHDLVEDFCAEFDQCREVVGGYGIDPWLVTTALRWGKRICEVQLGPKLTRATSSEKKMVFKQIAGTLFECINRDEEIWLKQKPAVRTPDVIGRESAEPPTEIICNFMDFLESFREGFFNYRDFLCGILSRESIELLEGFLNNSLYKIESSAWAKMAYEFLLAYNFRRDVEKEKILECAATVFDGVSACFLKEMTALEKVVARSGLDEERVMAARARDIFDEHRRAFMDGRAEFTERWVQKAEKTRPVLTPLDYLEFIPGVPIILPKKLKGADKREVFTGNIFKRLQKKYEVSFKNFLQMINIDSNAPSGEIARNYAKFMAQLEKTVDSLYPGDLYTEEGTMNMITKLFDIFPHKRITVVKWEILRKLLYEFPPRNLIIRMGFRNMRQLLDNMEVRDILTLAQFTEDKDYFDRIFHWLKDNLRPDSFEEVELSGMVVSRNKFPALNELREISDLNRLTARIAVMNLGKGMGGDYPKLRYFTRIAKSIVEAEHFSELWKTYARERKEVGRKFVNSILGHYGKAMFSAHHIFENWHHRQLTARLKKLASSLAEENRPEDASRIAAMAAGYGLSLVLEDGTFLPCSAWTWAGYSFKGGEGVPTPLSLHIERDWFNHDLLEELYKEMGYNPAEIMEQVFQLISQGRESSDLSVVLLGVKPPREEIVIQELENWPKARMLKRFSRNPILSPIKDHWWESKYVLNTAALRVKDRVYLLYRAFGQDEVSRIGLAISDGYNIIERLDKPVFVPETEQERKGCEDPRVVIIEDEIFMLYTAYDGVVAQIAAASIPVKDFLNRDFDRWKRRGLAFPGLWDKDAFLFPEKIEGKYVIYHRIEPSIWISYSNELVFPWPKNGHKIIMGPRSGLMWDSLKIGAGAQPIKTKYGWLLIYHGVDREMLYRLGVILVDLKDPGRLLYRSPNPILSPETDCEIGKKGECWVPNVVFTCGAVPALDKEVLDDDDEILVYYGAADTNICLATGKVEDLIPEEVRQRLARYNY
;
A
#
# COMPACT_ATOMS: atom_id res chain seq x y z
N MET A 1 -23.51 0.62 0.64
CA MET A 1 -23.68 1.30 -0.66
C MET A 1 -23.13 0.47 -1.82
N GLY A 2 -21.96 -0.16 -1.71
CA GLY A 2 -21.34 -0.95 -2.80
C GLY A 2 -22.21 -2.06 -3.41
N ASN A 3 -22.85 -2.92 -2.60
CA ASN A 3 -23.74 -3.97 -3.14
C ASN A 3 -24.92 -3.40 -3.95
N LEU A 4 -25.52 -2.31 -3.47
CA LEU A 4 -26.65 -1.65 -4.14
C LEU A 4 -26.24 -1.02 -5.48
N PHE A 5 -25.03 -0.45 -5.54
CA PHE A 5 -24.46 0.06 -6.78
C PHE A 5 -24.22 -1.07 -7.78
N ASN A 6 -23.54 -2.15 -7.37
CA ASN A 6 -23.26 -3.30 -8.24
C ASN A 6 -24.53 -3.95 -8.79
N GLU A 7 -25.58 -4.09 -7.98
CA GLU A 7 -26.89 -4.56 -8.44
C GLU A 7 -27.52 -3.61 -9.48
N THR A 8 -27.37 -2.29 -9.30
CA THR A 8 -27.86 -1.27 -10.24
C THR A 8 -27.12 -1.35 -11.57
N ILE A 9 -25.78 -1.47 -11.52
CA ILE A 9 -24.95 -1.62 -12.73
C ILE A 9 -25.27 -2.94 -13.44
N SER A 10 -25.46 -4.05 -12.73
CA SER A 10 -25.84 -5.31 -13.36
C SER A 10 -27.16 -5.19 -14.14
N LYS A 11 -28.13 -4.43 -13.63
CA LYS A 11 -29.40 -4.16 -14.34
C LYS A 11 -29.18 -3.25 -15.55
N ALA A 12 -28.36 -2.21 -15.41
CA ALA A 12 -28.03 -1.31 -16.52
C ALA A 12 -27.29 -2.06 -17.65
N ARG A 13 -26.38 -2.97 -17.30
CA ARG A 13 -25.67 -3.84 -18.27
C ARG A 13 -26.64 -4.67 -19.11
N HIS A 14 -27.64 -5.30 -18.49
CA HIS A 14 -28.66 -6.05 -19.23
C HIS A 14 -29.46 -5.19 -20.23
N GLN A 15 -29.63 -3.88 -19.99
CA GLN A 15 -30.32 -3.00 -20.93
C GLN A 15 -29.50 -2.73 -22.20
N VAL A 16 -28.16 -2.78 -22.09
CA VAL A 16 -27.25 -2.46 -23.19
C VAL A 16 -26.62 -3.70 -23.83
N GLU A 17 -26.85 -4.90 -23.30
CA GLU A 17 -26.32 -6.17 -23.81
C GLU A 17 -26.55 -6.42 -25.31
N GLN A 18 -27.59 -5.82 -25.90
CA GLN A 18 -27.88 -5.95 -27.34
C GLN A 18 -27.02 -5.04 -28.22
N ILE A 19 -26.29 -4.09 -27.64
CA ILE A 19 -25.38 -3.19 -28.34
C ILE A 19 -24.02 -3.87 -28.43
N GLU A 20 -23.61 -4.25 -29.64
CA GLU A 20 -22.36 -4.98 -29.86
C GLU A 20 -21.10 -4.14 -29.57
N LYS A 21 -21.15 -2.82 -29.85
CA LYS A 21 -19.98 -1.93 -29.74
C LYS A 21 -20.39 -0.46 -29.61
N ALA A 22 -19.64 0.29 -28.80
CA ALA A 22 -19.71 1.74 -28.72
C ALA A 22 -18.28 2.30 -28.62
N ASP A 23 -17.94 3.29 -29.45
CA ASP A 23 -16.65 3.99 -29.42
C ASP A 23 -16.66 5.16 -28.44
N VAL A 24 -17.82 5.82 -28.31
CA VAL A 24 -18.04 6.97 -27.43
C VAL A 24 -19.35 6.82 -26.68
N ILE A 25 -19.32 7.03 -25.36
CA ILE A 25 -20.51 7.18 -24.54
C ILE A 25 -20.77 8.65 -24.26
N ILE A 26 -21.94 9.14 -24.65
CA ILE A 26 -22.43 10.46 -24.28
C ILE A 26 -23.29 10.31 -23.02
N GLY A 27 -22.70 10.63 -21.87
CA GLY A 27 -23.33 10.49 -20.56
C GLY A 27 -24.06 11.76 -20.13
N ILE A 28 -25.32 11.62 -19.70
CA ILE A 28 -26.18 12.72 -19.26
C ILE A 28 -26.68 12.40 -17.84
N PRO A 29 -25.95 12.80 -16.79
CA PRO A 29 -26.46 12.78 -15.42
C PRO A 29 -27.64 13.76 -15.27
N PHE A 30 -28.76 13.30 -14.70
CA PHE A 30 -29.95 14.12 -14.46
C PHE A 30 -30.47 13.98 -13.02
N TYR A 31 -31.24 14.97 -12.54
CA TYR A 31 -31.86 14.96 -11.21
C TYR A 31 -33.39 15.02 -11.31
N ASN A 32 -33.94 16.22 -11.41
CA ASN A 32 -35.38 16.48 -11.60
C ASN A 32 -35.56 17.53 -12.70
N ASP A 33 -34.75 17.40 -13.75
CA ASP A 33 -34.73 18.30 -14.89
C ASP A 33 -36.06 18.26 -15.66
N GLU A 34 -36.44 19.38 -16.27
CA GLU A 34 -37.65 19.46 -17.09
C GLU A 34 -37.58 18.49 -18.28
N GLU A 35 -38.67 17.74 -18.48
CA GLU A 35 -38.80 16.72 -19.52
C GLU A 35 -38.39 17.21 -20.91
N GLU A 36 -38.83 18.40 -21.32
CA GLU A 36 -38.54 18.97 -22.64
C GLU A 36 -37.05 19.31 -22.80
N THR A 37 -36.39 19.74 -21.72
CA THR A 37 -34.97 20.11 -21.75
C THR A 37 -34.10 18.86 -21.89
N LEU A 38 -34.37 17.82 -21.08
CA LEU A 38 -33.64 16.55 -21.16
C LEU A 38 -33.81 15.89 -22.53
N ARG A 39 -35.04 15.91 -23.10
CA ARG A 39 -35.32 15.40 -24.44
C ARG A 39 -34.51 16.11 -25.53
N LYS A 40 -34.39 17.44 -25.46
CA LYS A 40 -33.57 18.22 -26.41
C LYS A 40 -32.09 17.86 -26.33
N VAL A 41 -31.54 17.73 -25.12
CA VAL A 41 -30.13 17.33 -24.92
C VAL A 41 -29.86 15.94 -25.52
N VAL A 42 -30.75 14.97 -25.29
CA VAL A 42 -30.66 13.62 -25.88
C VAL A 42 -30.71 13.67 -27.41
N SER A 43 -31.64 14.44 -27.98
CA SER A 43 -31.73 14.62 -29.44
C SER A 43 -30.44 15.20 -30.02
N ILE A 44 -29.89 16.26 -29.41
CA ILE A 44 -28.64 16.88 -29.89
C ILE A 44 -27.46 15.91 -29.76
N ALA A 45 -27.40 15.11 -28.70
CA ALA A 45 -26.40 14.05 -28.55
C ALA A 45 -26.52 13.00 -29.68
N LEU A 46 -27.73 12.60 -30.04
CA LEU A 46 -28.00 11.69 -31.16
C LEU A 46 -27.69 12.29 -32.54
N ASP A 47 -27.71 13.61 -32.68
CA ASP A 47 -27.36 14.30 -33.94
C ASP A 47 -25.86 14.64 -34.06
N SER A 48 -25.09 14.52 -32.97
CA SER A 48 -23.64 14.79 -32.97
C SER A 48 -22.79 13.68 -33.62
N LEU A 49 -21.49 13.87 -33.71
CA LEU A 49 -20.46 12.90 -34.10
C LEU A 49 -20.65 12.21 -35.47
N GLN A 50 -21.55 12.71 -36.33
CA GLN A 50 -21.86 12.07 -37.61
C GLN A 50 -20.67 12.10 -38.58
N THR A 51 -19.80 13.09 -38.46
CA THR A 51 -18.65 13.28 -39.36
C THR A 51 -17.45 12.41 -39.01
N GLN A 52 -17.33 11.91 -37.77
CA GLN A 52 -16.21 11.07 -37.34
C GLN A 52 -16.40 9.57 -37.56
N GLN A 53 -17.56 9.11 -38.06
CA GLN A 53 -17.90 7.67 -38.23
C GLN A 53 -17.74 6.83 -36.94
N LEU A 54 -17.96 7.43 -35.77
CA LEU A 54 -17.88 6.75 -34.48
C LEU A 54 -19.22 6.12 -34.11
N GLN A 55 -19.19 4.89 -33.58
CA GLN A 55 -20.37 4.30 -32.94
C GLN A 55 -20.56 4.95 -31.57
N LYS A 56 -21.76 5.45 -31.29
CA LYS A 56 -22.05 6.15 -30.04
C LYS A 56 -23.24 5.55 -29.32
N LEU A 57 -23.20 5.65 -27.99
CA LEU A 57 -24.28 5.26 -27.09
C LEU A 57 -24.58 6.44 -26.17
N VAL A 58 -25.84 6.88 -26.12
CA VAL A 58 -26.29 7.92 -25.18
C VAL A 58 -26.76 7.24 -23.90
N VAL A 59 -26.24 7.68 -22.75
CA VAL A 59 -26.58 7.09 -21.44
C VAL A 59 -27.13 8.16 -20.52
N CYS A 60 -28.38 8.02 -20.10
CA CYS A 60 -29.02 8.89 -19.10
C CYS A 60 -29.12 8.16 -17.76
N ALA A 61 -28.45 8.67 -16.72
CA ALA A 61 -28.46 8.09 -15.38
C ALA A 61 -28.78 9.17 -14.34
N GLY A 62 -29.73 8.93 -13.44
CA GLY A 62 -30.19 10.03 -12.60
C GLY A 62 -31.07 9.67 -11.43
N ASP A 63 -31.49 10.72 -10.73
CA ASP A 63 -32.28 10.63 -9.50
C ASP A 63 -33.69 10.04 -9.74
N PRO A 64 -34.24 9.27 -8.80
CA PRO A 64 -35.62 8.79 -8.87
C PRO A 64 -36.67 9.88 -9.10
N ALA A 65 -36.41 11.13 -8.70
CA ALA A 65 -37.29 12.27 -8.92
C ALA A 65 -37.56 12.54 -10.42
N GLY A 66 -36.57 12.31 -11.29
CA GLY A 66 -36.69 12.46 -12.74
C GLY A 66 -37.34 11.27 -13.46
N GLY A 67 -37.86 10.27 -12.73
CA GLY A 67 -38.37 9.02 -13.31
C GLY A 67 -39.50 9.19 -14.34
N LEU A 68 -40.33 10.22 -14.21
CA LEU A 68 -41.39 10.52 -15.18
C LEU A 68 -40.83 10.97 -16.54
N ALA A 69 -39.80 11.82 -16.54
CA ALA A 69 -39.13 12.25 -17.75
C ALA A 69 -38.40 11.06 -18.42
N LEU A 70 -37.78 10.20 -17.62
CA LEU A 70 -37.06 9.01 -18.11
C LEU A 70 -37.99 7.98 -18.77
N ASN A 71 -39.15 7.67 -18.19
CA ASN A 71 -40.08 6.69 -18.76
C ASN A 71 -40.54 7.06 -20.16
N LYS A 72 -40.76 8.35 -20.43
CA LYS A 72 -41.14 8.82 -21.77
C LYS A 72 -39.99 8.76 -22.77
N LEU A 73 -38.76 9.05 -22.34
CA LEU A 73 -37.57 8.87 -23.18
C LEU A 73 -37.39 7.40 -23.58
N MET A 74 -37.65 6.46 -22.67
CA MET A 74 -37.61 5.02 -22.96
C MET A 74 -38.63 4.60 -24.03
N GLU A 75 -39.82 5.19 -24.02
CA GLU A 75 -40.85 4.90 -25.03
C GLU A 75 -40.47 5.51 -26.40
N GLU A 76 -39.94 6.74 -26.41
CA GLU A 76 -39.62 7.47 -27.64
C GLU A 76 -38.39 6.94 -28.38
N TYR A 77 -37.35 6.52 -27.64
CA TYR A 77 -36.05 6.12 -28.20
C TYR A 77 -35.77 4.62 -28.14
N LYS A 78 -36.82 3.79 -28.10
CA LYS A 78 -36.72 2.32 -27.92
C LYS A 78 -35.85 1.60 -28.96
N ASP A 79 -35.80 2.11 -30.19
CA ASP A 79 -35.06 1.53 -31.33
C ASP A 79 -33.76 2.31 -31.66
N VAL A 80 -33.30 3.17 -30.76
CA VAL A 80 -32.12 4.03 -30.91
C VAL A 80 -31.10 3.65 -29.83
N PRO A 81 -29.76 3.81 -30.03
CA PRO A 81 -28.76 3.47 -29.01
C PRO A 81 -28.78 4.46 -27.82
N VAL A 82 -29.83 4.39 -27.01
CA VAL A 82 -30.06 5.17 -25.80
C VAL A 82 -30.31 4.21 -24.64
N ALA A 83 -29.52 4.33 -23.58
CA ALA A 83 -29.69 3.59 -22.34
C ALA A 83 -30.13 4.53 -21.22
N THR A 84 -31.12 4.14 -20.44
CA THR A 84 -31.66 5.00 -19.37
C THR A 84 -31.95 4.20 -18.10
N PHE A 85 -31.44 4.64 -16.96
CA PHE A 85 -31.73 4.01 -15.68
C PHE A 85 -31.73 5.00 -14.50
N LEU A 86 -32.46 4.63 -13.45
CA LEU A 86 -32.56 5.40 -12.21
C LEU A 86 -31.62 4.86 -11.15
N MET A 87 -30.96 5.77 -10.45
CA MET A 87 -30.09 5.47 -9.33
C MET A 87 -30.91 5.31 -8.03
N PRO A 88 -30.69 4.26 -7.22
CA PRO A 88 -31.42 4.08 -5.96
C PRO A 88 -31.16 5.20 -4.94
N ARG A 89 -32.15 5.47 -4.08
CA ARG A 89 -31.99 6.40 -2.94
C ARG A 89 -30.78 6.01 -2.08
N GLY A 90 -29.92 6.99 -1.78
CA GLY A 90 -28.68 6.82 -1.05
C GLY A 90 -27.43 6.69 -1.94
N ILE A 91 -27.61 6.42 -3.24
CA ILE A 91 -26.53 6.42 -4.26
C ILE A 91 -26.98 7.16 -5.53
N ASN A 92 -27.78 8.20 -5.37
CA ASN A 92 -28.49 8.93 -6.44
C ASN A 92 -27.94 10.34 -6.72
N GLY A 93 -26.78 10.70 -6.15
CA GLY A 93 -26.14 11.98 -6.42
C GLY A 93 -25.44 12.02 -7.79
N LYS A 94 -25.13 13.24 -8.29
CA LYS A 94 -24.46 13.49 -9.58
C LYS A 94 -23.22 12.61 -9.77
N GLY A 95 -22.35 12.53 -8.76
CA GLY A 95 -21.15 11.70 -8.79
C GLY A 95 -21.43 10.21 -8.96
N TRP A 96 -22.47 9.67 -8.32
CA TRP A 96 -22.87 8.27 -8.50
C TRP A 96 -23.44 7.98 -9.90
N SER A 97 -24.20 8.91 -10.48
CA SER A 97 -24.66 8.80 -11.87
C SER A 97 -23.49 8.81 -12.86
N ILE A 98 -22.51 9.70 -12.67
CA ILE A 98 -21.28 9.73 -13.48
C ILE A 98 -20.50 8.44 -13.32
N ARG A 99 -20.34 7.94 -12.09
CA ARG A 99 -19.68 6.65 -11.80
C ARG A 99 -20.37 5.48 -12.52
N ALA A 100 -21.69 5.49 -12.63
CA ALA A 100 -22.45 4.48 -13.37
C ALA A 100 -22.26 4.58 -14.89
N ILE A 101 -22.22 5.79 -15.43
CA ILE A 101 -21.86 6.05 -16.84
C ILE A 101 -20.45 5.52 -17.12
N PHE A 102 -19.50 5.78 -16.22
CA PHE A 102 -18.13 5.28 -16.32
C PHE A 102 -18.04 3.74 -16.29
N GLU A 103 -18.89 3.03 -15.52
CA GLU A 103 -18.93 1.55 -15.58
C GLU A 103 -19.36 1.03 -16.96
N LEU A 104 -20.35 1.69 -17.58
CA LEU A 104 -20.77 1.30 -18.92
C LEU A 104 -19.70 1.63 -19.94
N ALA A 105 -19.02 2.77 -19.81
CA ALA A 105 -17.89 3.13 -20.66
C ALA A 105 -16.75 2.12 -20.54
N ARG A 106 -16.44 1.69 -19.31
CA ARG A 106 -15.46 0.63 -19.03
C ARG A 106 -15.85 -0.71 -19.67
N LEU A 107 -17.13 -1.06 -19.68
CA LEU A 107 -17.62 -2.29 -20.34
C LEU A 107 -17.38 -2.26 -21.86
N TYR A 108 -17.57 -1.11 -22.50
CA TYR A 108 -17.41 -0.94 -23.95
C TYR A 108 -16.01 -0.52 -24.39
N GLU A 109 -15.10 -0.26 -23.44
CA GLU A 109 -13.79 0.34 -23.68
C GLU A 109 -13.90 1.69 -24.44
N ALA A 110 -14.90 2.49 -24.06
CA ALA A 110 -15.35 3.68 -24.78
C ALA A 110 -14.89 4.99 -24.12
N ASP A 111 -14.58 5.99 -24.95
CA ASP A 111 -14.35 7.36 -24.48
C ASP A 111 -15.68 7.97 -23.98
N VAL A 112 -15.61 8.93 -23.06
CA VAL A 112 -16.81 9.54 -22.46
C VAL A 112 -16.91 11.01 -22.79
N ILE A 113 -18.11 11.47 -23.12
CA ILE A 113 -18.51 12.88 -23.14
C ILE A 113 -19.62 13.05 -22.10
N LEU A 114 -19.33 13.76 -21.02
CA LEU A 114 -20.30 14.12 -20.00
C LEU A 114 -20.96 15.45 -20.37
N LEU A 115 -22.30 15.46 -20.39
CA LEU A 115 -23.12 16.65 -20.60
C LEU A 115 -23.99 16.91 -19.36
N GLU A 116 -24.43 18.14 -19.15
CA GLU A 116 -25.44 18.43 -18.12
C GLU A 116 -26.85 18.34 -18.71
N ALA A 117 -27.76 17.68 -17.98
CA ALA A 117 -29.16 17.54 -18.39
C ALA A 117 -29.90 18.89 -18.55
N GLY A 118 -29.46 19.93 -17.83
CA GLY A 118 -30.05 21.27 -17.84
C GLY A 118 -29.48 22.22 -18.90
N LEU A 119 -28.69 21.74 -19.88
CA LEU A 119 -28.20 22.59 -20.98
C LEU A 119 -29.34 22.96 -21.93
N ASP A 120 -29.81 24.21 -21.87
CA ASP A 120 -30.88 24.71 -22.73
C ASP A 120 -30.34 25.10 -24.13
N SER A 121 -31.24 25.12 -25.12
CA SER A 121 -30.96 25.55 -26.49
C SER A 121 -32.13 26.40 -27.00
N ARG A 122 -31.88 27.64 -27.43
CA ARG A 122 -32.91 28.57 -27.95
C ARG A 122 -32.45 29.18 -29.26
N GLU A 123 -33.24 28.98 -30.32
CA GLU A 123 -32.93 29.44 -31.67
C GLU A 123 -31.50 29.07 -32.11
N ASN A 124 -30.59 30.05 -32.12
CA ASN A 124 -29.18 29.90 -32.50
C ASN A 124 -28.20 29.93 -31.31
N MET A 125 -28.67 29.94 -30.05
CA MET A 125 -27.81 29.96 -28.85
C MET A 125 -27.97 28.69 -27.99
N GLY A 126 -26.92 28.32 -27.26
CA GLY A 126 -26.91 27.14 -26.38
C GLY A 126 -26.32 25.88 -27.02
N LEU A 127 -26.63 24.71 -26.44
CA LEU A 127 -26.04 23.43 -26.85
C LEU A 127 -26.33 23.10 -28.34
N LYS A 128 -25.30 22.67 -29.08
CA LYS A 128 -25.41 22.25 -30.48
C LYS A 128 -24.56 21.01 -30.77
N PRO A 129 -24.87 20.22 -31.82
CA PRO A 129 -24.07 19.05 -32.19
C PRO A 129 -22.57 19.36 -32.36
N GLU A 130 -22.22 20.52 -32.92
CA GLU A 130 -20.82 20.90 -33.16
C GLU A 130 -20.03 21.19 -31.88
N TRP A 131 -20.70 21.37 -30.73
CA TRP A 131 -20.03 21.51 -29.44
C TRP A 131 -19.56 20.16 -28.92
N ILE A 132 -20.39 19.13 -29.09
CA ILE A 132 -20.06 17.74 -28.76
C ILE A 132 -18.92 17.26 -29.67
N ASP A 133 -18.97 17.57 -30.96
CA ASP A 133 -17.90 17.25 -31.92
C ASP A 133 -16.57 17.90 -31.53
N ARG A 134 -16.62 19.16 -31.08
CA ARG A 134 -15.45 19.91 -30.60
C ARG A 134 -14.91 19.37 -29.28
N LEU A 135 -15.77 18.90 -28.39
CA LEU A 135 -15.36 18.28 -27.12
C LEU A 135 -14.73 16.90 -27.34
N ALA A 136 -15.20 16.14 -28.33
CA ALA A 136 -14.66 14.82 -28.64
C ALA A 136 -13.26 14.88 -29.26
N ARG A 137 -12.99 15.89 -30.09
CA ARG A 137 -11.76 15.97 -30.89
C ARG A 137 -10.45 15.91 -30.08
N PRO A 138 -10.26 16.66 -28.98
CA PRO A 138 -9.02 16.60 -28.21
C PRO A 138 -8.74 15.22 -27.64
N ILE A 139 -9.80 14.50 -27.28
CA ILE A 139 -9.75 13.14 -26.74
C ILE A 139 -9.43 12.13 -27.83
N LEU A 140 -9.90 12.33 -29.07
CA LEU A 140 -9.49 11.51 -30.22
C LEU A 140 -8.02 11.75 -30.63
N ASP A 141 -7.46 12.90 -30.26
CA ASP A 141 -6.08 13.27 -30.51
C ASP A 141 -5.17 12.82 -29.34
N GLU A 142 -4.63 13.76 -28.56
CA GLU A 142 -3.61 13.47 -27.55
C GLU A 142 -4.03 13.78 -26.11
N TYR A 143 -5.20 14.37 -25.87
CA TYR A 143 -5.59 14.75 -24.51
C TYR A 143 -6.30 13.60 -23.78
N ASP A 144 -6.07 13.52 -22.46
CA ASP A 144 -6.76 12.58 -21.59
C ASP A 144 -8.11 13.15 -21.12
N MET A 145 -8.17 14.47 -20.96
CA MET A 145 -9.36 15.18 -20.50
C MET A 145 -9.49 16.53 -21.20
N ALA A 146 -10.70 16.85 -21.65
CA ALA A 146 -11.07 18.15 -22.18
C ALA A 146 -12.17 18.75 -21.28
N ILE A 147 -11.94 19.96 -20.79
CA ILE A 147 -12.87 20.68 -19.93
C ILE A 147 -13.59 21.74 -20.77
N ALA A 148 -14.92 21.75 -20.77
CA ALA A 148 -15.66 22.82 -21.40
C ALA A 148 -15.40 24.15 -20.67
N SER A 149 -14.99 25.17 -21.42
CA SER A 149 -14.86 26.55 -20.94
C SER A 149 -16.02 27.36 -21.50
N PHE A 150 -17.01 27.69 -20.67
CA PHE A 150 -18.18 28.47 -21.08
C PHE A 150 -17.96 29.97 -20.89
N ARG A 151 -18.64 30.78 -21.71
CA ARG A 151 -18.88 32.20 -21.38
C ARG A 151 -20.08 32.26 -20.43
N ARG A 152 -19.83 32.61 -19.17
CA ARG A 152 -20.82 32.64 -18.09
C ARG A 152 -21.15 34.06 -17.64
N HIS A 153 -22.34 34.23 -17.08
CA HIS A 153 -22.63 35.44 -16.31
C HIS A 153 -21.81 35.40 -14.99
N PRO A 154 -21.25 36.53 -14.51
CA PRO A 154 -20.42 36.55 -13.29
C PRO A 154 -21.07 35.96 -12.02
N PHE A 155 -22.40 35.91 -11.96
CA PHE A 155 -23.16 35.40 -10.81
C PHE A 155 -23.56 33.93 -10.92
N GLU A 156 -23.24 33.28 -12.04
CA GLU A 156 -23.60 31.88 -12.29
C GLU A 156 -22.82 30.91 -11.40
N ASP A 157 -21.49 31.09 -11.34
CA ASP A 157 -20.58 30.20 -10.64
C ASP A 157 -19.55 30.98 -9.80
N MET A 158 -20.03 31.52 -8.68
CA MET A 158 -19.16 32.23 -7.73
C MET A 158 -18.21 31.27 -7.01
N ALA A 159 -18.62 30.04 -6.72
CA ALA A 159 -17.80 29.07 -5.99
C ALA A 159 -16.59 28.60 -6.81
N GLY A 160 -16.80 28.32 -8.10
CA GLY A 160 -15.74 27.95 -9.04
C GLY A 160 -14.72 29.07 -9.21
N ALA A 161 -15.20 30.31 -9.41
CA ALA A 161 -14.37 31.47 -9.67
C ALA A 161 -13.61 32.00 -8.44
N MET A 162 -14.25 32.04 -7.26
CA MET A 162 -13.71 32.69 -6.05
C MET A 162 -13.05 31.71 -5.07
N MET A 163 -13.21 30.38 -5.24
CA MET A 163 -12.61 29.38 -4.34
C MET A 163 -11.94 28.21 -5.08
N VAL A 164 -12.64 27.49 -5.96
CA VAL A 164 -12.09 26.25 -6.57
C VAL A 164 -10.91 26.55 -7.50
N SER A 165 -11.06 27.46 -8.46
CA SER A 165 -10.00 27.85 -9.40
C SER A 165 -8.78 28.46 -8.66
N PRO A 166 -8.96 29.35 -7.65
CA PRO A 166 -7.88 29.81 -6.79
C PRO A 166 -7.11 28.69 -6.05
N PHE A 167 -7.79 27.74 -5.40
CA PHE A 167 -7.13 26.61 -4.74
C PHE A 167 -6.36 25.72 -5.73
N ILE A 168 -6.95 25.40 -6.88
CA ILE A 168 -6.29 24.61 -7.92
C ILE A 168 -5.04 25.35 -8.44
N SER A 169 -5.14 26.66 -8.67
CA SER A 169 -4.00 27.49 -9.10
C SER A 169 -2.88 27.48 -8.05
N ALA A 170 -3.23 27.69 -6.77
CA ALA A 170 -2.27 27.76 -5.67
C ALA A 170 -1.56 26.44 -5.39
N LEU A 171 -2.31 25.34 -5.30
CA LEU A 171 -1.80 24.07 -4.81
C LEU A 171 -1.39 23.11 -5.93
N TYR A 172 -2.06 23.12 -7.08
CA TYR A 172 -1.77 22.21 -8.20
C TYR A 172 -1.04 22.90 -9.35
N GLY A 173 -0.92 24.24 -9.34
CA GLY A 173 -0.10 24.99 -10.29
C GLY A 173 -0.68 25.10 -11.70
N ILE A 174 -2.01 25.14 -11.85
CA ILE A 174 -2.68 25.34 -13.14
C ILE A 174 -3.83 26.34 -13.05
N LYS A 175 -3.95 27.22 -14.05
CA LYS A 175 -5.03 28.21 -14.19
C LYS A 175 -6.10 27.65 -15.14
N LEU A 176 -7.18 27.12 -14.55
CA LEU A 176 -8.40 26.70 -15.27
C LEU A 176 -9.45 27.82 -15.23
N SER A 177 -10.12 28.05 -16.36
CA SER A 177 -11.19 29.03 -16.51
C SER A 177 -12.50 28.54 -15.89
N ASP A 178 -12.85 27.26 -16.06
CA ASP A 178 -14.13 26.67 -15.63
C ASP A 178 -13.96 25.25 -15.08
N PRO A 179 -13.29 25.08 -13.91
CA PRO A 179 -12.96 23.77 -13.36
C PRO A 179 -14.18 22.94 -12.88
N ILE A 180 -15.37 23.56 -12.81
CA ILE A 180 -16.63 22.91 -12.43
C ILE A 180 -17.70 23.14 -13.51
N SER A 181 -17.27 23.05 -14.78
CA SER A 181 -18.13 23.21 -15.95
C SER A 181 -19.32 22.25 -15.98
N GLY A 182 -19.16 21.07 -15.38
CA GLY A 182 -20.07 19.94 -15.45
C GLY A 182 -20.05 19.21 -16.80
N VAL A 183 -19.24 19.68 -17.75
CA VAL A 183 -19.16 19.19 -19.12
C VAL A 183 -17.71 18.85 -19.46
N PHE A 184 -17.46 17.57 -19.71
CA PHE A 184 -16.13 17.02 -19.86
C PHE A 184 -16.09 16.04 -21.03
N SER A 185 -14.96 15.93 -21.70
CA SER A 185 -14.64 14.74 -22.47
C SER A 185 -13.44 14.05 -21.83
N ILE A 186 -13.50 12.73 -21.70
CA ILE A 186 -12.58 11.93 -20.89
C ILE A 186 -12.21 10.68 -21.69
N SER A 187 -10.92 10.38 -21.78
CA SER A 187 -10.45 9.16 -22.43
C SER A 187 -10.88 7.91 -21.65
N HIS A 188 -11.12 6.79 -22.34
CA HIS A 188 -11.37 5.49 -21.70
C HIS A 188 -10.33 5.15 -20.64
N ASP A 189 -9.04 5.31 -20.96
CA ASP A 189 -7.94 5.08 -20.00
C ASP A 189 -8.11 5.88 -18.70
N LEU A 190 -8.51 7.14 -18.79
CA LEU A 190 -8.74 7.98 -17.62
C LEU A 190 -10.06 7.63 -16.90
N VAL A 191 -11.07 7.13 -17.62
CA VAL A 191 -12.30 6.59 -17.02
C VAL A 191 -12.01 5.37 -16.16
N GLU A 192 -11.13 4.45 -16.61
CA GLU A 192 -10.70 3.31 -15.80
C GLU A 192 -9.97 3.77 -14.53
N ASP A 193 -9.02 4.70 -14.68
CA ASP A 193 -8.30 5.28 -13.55
C ASP A 193 -9.30 5.87 -12.52
N PHE A 194 -10.29 6.64 -12.99
CA PHE A 194 -11.32 7.22 -12.12
C PHE A 194 -12.21 6.17 -11.45
N CYS A 195 -12.63 5.12 -12.15
CA CYS A 195 -13.42 4.05 -11.54
C CYS A 195 -12.71 3.45 -10.33
N ALA A 196 -11.42 3.13 -10.49
CA ALA A 196 -10.61 2.50 -9.44
C ALA A 196 -10.46 3.40 -8.19
N GLU A 197 -10.24 4.71 -8.38
CA GLU A 197 -10.08 5.62 -7.24
C GLU A 197 -11.42 6.04 -6.61
N PHE A 198 -12.49 6.17 -7.39
CA PHE A 198 -13.79 6.62 -6.88
C PHE A 198 -14.25 5.75 -5.71
N ASP A 199 -14.01 4.44 -5.79
CA ASP A 199 -14.40 3.49 -4.76
C ASP A 199 -13.67 3.69 -3.41
N GLN A 200 -12.52 4.38 -3.42
CA GLN A 200 -11.78 4.77 -2.22
C GLN A 200 -12.35 6.04 -1.55
N CYS A 201 -13.06 6.90 -2.30
CA CYS A 201 -13.55 8.20 -1.84
C CYS A 201 -15.07 8.44 -2.03
N ARG A 202 -15.83 7.37 -2.29
CA ARG A 202 -17.26 7.39 -2.63
C ARG A 202 -18.18 8.13 -1.64
N GLU A 203 -17.80 8.20 -0.35
CA GLU A 203 -18.58 8.93 0.67
C GLU A 203 -18.65 10.44 0.39
N VAL A 204 -17.63 10.99 -0.27
CA VAL A 204 -17.46 12.44 -0.47
C VAL A 204 -17.75 12.82 -1.92
N VAL A 205 -17.38 11.96 -2.86
CA VAL A 205 -17.44 12.24 -4.31
C VAL A 205 -18.81 11.93 -4.93
N GLY A 206 -19.66 11.14 -4.27
CA GLY A 206 -20.95 10.70 -4.81
C GLY A 206 -21.99 11.79 -5.12
N GLY A 207 -21.74 13.05 -4.72
CA GLY A 207 -22.61 14.20 -4.92
C GLY A 207 -22.08 15.22 -5.95
N TYR A 208 -22.24 16.52 -5.66
CA TYR A 208 -21.79 17.64 -6.49
C TYR A 208 -20.28 17.92 -6.43
N GLY A 209 -19.56 17.24 -5.53
CA GLY A 209 -18.10 17.33 -5.42
C GLY A 209 -17.33 16.57 -6.51
N ILE A 210 -18.02 15.86 -7.41
CA ILE A 210 -17.39 15.07 -8.47
C ILE A 210 -16.49 15.88 -9.40
N ASP A 211 -16.90 17.09 -9.79
CA ASP A 211 -16.17 17.91 -10.75
C ASP A 211 -14.76 18.31 -10.26
N PRO A 212 -14.59 18.94 -9.06
CA PRO A 212 -13.25 19.22 -8.55
C PRO A 212 -12.44 17.95 -8.27
N TRP A 213 -13.09 16.83 -7.94
CA TRP A 213 -12.41 15.55 -7.78
C TRP A 213 -11.84 15.03 -9.10
N LEU A 214 -12.60 15.04 -10.20
CA LEU A 214 -12.11 14.62 -11.53
C LEU A 214 -10.88 15.43 -11.94
N VAL A 215 -10.97 16.75 -11.81
CA VAL A 215 -9.90 17.68 -12.21
C VAL A 215 -8.64 17.49 -11.36
N THR A 216 -8.77 17.55 -10.04
CA THR A 216 -7.60 17.43 -9.13
C THR A 216 -6.94 16.06 -9.24
N THR A 217 -7.73 15.00 -9.41
CA THR A 217 -7.24 13.63 -9.60
C THR A 217 -6.49 13.45 -10.92
N ALA A 218 -7.01 14.00 -12.04
CA ALA A 218 -6.30 14.00 -13.31
C ALA A 218 -4.96 14.77 -13.22
N LEU A 219 -4.94 15.92 -12.55
CA LEU A 219 -3.72 16.71 -12.30
C LEU A 219 -2.71 15.94 -11.45
N ARG A 220 -3.18 15.26 -10.40
CA ARG A 220 -2.37 14.40 -9.53
C ARG A 220 -1.63 13.31 -10.30
N TRP A 221 -2.30 12.72 -11.29
CA TRP A 221 -1.71 11.70 -12.17
C TRP A 221 -0.90 12.27 -13.34
N GLY A 222 -0.81 13.60 -13.46
CA GLY A 222 -0.07 14.25 -14.53
C GLY A 222 -0.69 14.05 -15.91
N LYS A 223 -2.02 13.87 -15.97
CA LYS A 223 -2.77 13.69 -17.22
C LYS A 223 -2.77 14.97 -18.06
N ARG A 224 -2.86 14.84 -19.38
CA ARG A 224 -2.94 15.97 -20.31
C ARG A 224 -4.35 16.51 -20.35
N ILE A 225 -4.51 17.74 -19.89
CA ILE A 225 -5.79 18.44 -19.80
C ILE A 225 -5.77 19.67 -20.71
N CYS A 226 -6.81 19.86 -21.51
CA CYS A 226 -7.08 21.09 -22.26
C CYS A 226 -8.44 21.69 -21.92
N GLU A 227 -8.64 22.94 -22.31
CA GLU A 227 -9.93 23.62 -22.27
C GLU A 227 -10.51 23.76 -23.68
N VAL A 228 -11.80 23.48 -23.83
CA VAL A 228 -12.53 23.65 -25.09
C VAL A 228 -13.47 24.82 -24.93
N GLN A 229 -13.25 25.90 -25.68
CA GLN A 229 -14.13 27.05 -25.64
C GLN A 229 -15.46 26.74 -26.32
N LEU A 230 -16.52 26.82 -25.53
CA LEU A 230 -17.91 26.72 -25.96
C LEU A 230 -18.59 28.09 -25.86
N GLY A 231 -19.79 28.20 -26.42
CA GLY A 231 -20.55 29.45 -26.41
C GLY A 231 -21.16 29.79 -25.03
N PRO A 232 -22.15 30.70 -25.00
CA PRO A 232 -22.82 31.06 -23.75
C PRO A 232 -23.56 29.86 -23.16
N LYS A 233 -23.40 29.64 -21.85
CA LYS A 233 -24.17 28.61 -21.13
C LYS A 233 -25.58 29.13 -20.87
N LEU A 234 -26.59 28.45 -21.42
CA LEU A 234 -27.99 28.78 -21.18
C LEU A 234 -28.51 27.94 -20.01
N THR A 235 -28.45 28.48 -18.79
CA THR A 235 -28.93 27.80 -17.57
C THR A 235 -30.12 28.56 -16.98
N ARG A 236 -31.17 27.85 -16.55
CA ARG A 236 -32.31 28.44 -15.83
C ARG A 236 -31.96 28.60 -14.35
N ALA A 237 -32.28 29.75 -13.76
CA ALA A 237 -31.98 30.04 -12.36
C ALA A 237 -32.79 29.13 -11.42
N THR A 238 -32.13 28.18 -10.76
CA THR A 238 -32.68 27.43 -9.62
C THR A 238 -32.27 28.13 -8.33
N SER A 239 -33.26 28.55 -7.52
CA SER A 239 -33.04 29.44 -6.36
C SER A 239 -32.80 28.72 -5.02
N SER A 240 -32.95 27.39 -4.91
CA SER A 240 -33.17 26.76 -3.59
C SER A 240 -32.03 25.93 -2.97
N GLU A 241 -30.85 25.74 -3.60
CA GLU A 241 -29.87 24.74 -3.09
C GLU A 241 -28.37 25.15 -3.11
N LYS A 242 -28.04 26.43 -3.35
CA LYS A 242 -26.65 26.91 -3.53
C LYS A 242 -25.70 26.59 -2.36
N LYS A 243 -26.18 26.72 -1.12
CA LYS A 243 -25.37 26.46 0.09
C LYS A 243 -24.99 24.97 0.23
N MET A 244 -25.92 24.06 -0.07
CA MET A 244 -25.69 22.61 -0.03
C MET A 244 -24.61 22.21 -1.05
N VAL A 245 -24.74 22.72 -2.29
CA VAL A 245 -23.78 22.47 -3.38
C VAL A 245 -22.38 22.97 -2.98
N PHE A 246 -22.27 24.18 -2.44
CA PHE A 246 -20.99 24.71 -1.96
C PHE A 246 -20.34 23.79 -0.92
N LYS A 247 -21.09 23.31 0.09
CA LYS A 247 -20.55 22.41 1.12
C LYS A 247 -19.97 21.13 0.54
N GLN A 248 -20.67 20.51 -0.41
CA GLN A 248 -20.19 19.29 -1.07
C GLN A 248 -18.93 19.54 -1.90
N ILE A 249 -18.88 20.65 -2.64
CA ILE A 249 -17.70 21.08 -3.40
C ILE A 249 -16.52 21.34 -2.47
N ALA A 250 -16.72 22.14 -1.42
CA ALA A 250 -15.67 22.50 -0.45
C ALA A 250 -15.14 21.26 0.29
N GLY A 251 -16.04 20.40 0.79
CA GLY A 251 -15.68 19.16 1.47
C GLY A 251 -14.85 18.24 0.58
N THR A 252 -15.27 18.07 -0.67
CA THR A 252 -14.53 17.23 -1.63
C THR A 252 -13.18 17.82 -1.98
N LEU A 253 -13.12 19.12 -2.26
CA LEU A 253 -11.87 19.81 -2.56
C LEU A 253 -10.89 19.73 -1.37
N PHE A 254 -11.37 19.89 -0.14
CA PHE A 254 -10.54 19.79 1.06
C PHE A 254 -9.99 18.38 1.27
N GLU A 255 -10.78 17.34 1.02
CA GLU A 255 -10.29 15.96 1.01
C GLU A 255 -9.26 15.71 -0.09
N CYS A 256 -9.48 16.24 -1.30
CA CYS A 256 -8.51 16.12 -2.40
C CYS A 256 -7.18 16.79 -2.04
N ILE A 257 -7.22 18.00 -1.48
CA ILE A 257 -6.01 18.70 -1.03
C ILE A 257 -5.27 17.92 0.07
N ASN A 258 -6.00 17.33 1.03
CA ASN A 258 -5.40 16.50 2.07
C ASN A 258 -4.80 15.19 1.51
N ARG A 259 -5.50 14.54 0.58
CA ARG A 259 -5.03 13.35 -0.13
C ARG A 259 -3.72 13.64 -0.89
N ASP A 260 -3.63 14.83 -1.48
CA ASP A 260 -2.57 15.21 -2.40
C ASP A 260 -1.42 15.99 -1.72
N GLU A 261 -1.36 15.94 -0.37
CA GLU A 261 -0.37 16.59 0.50
C GLU A 261 1.07 16.55 -0.05
N GLU A 262 1.53 15.36 -0.42
CA GLU A 262 2.93 15.18 -0.85
C GLU A 262 3.27 15.92 -2.15
N ILE A 263 2.30 16.11 -3.03
CA ILE A 263 2.51 16.68 -4.37
C ILE A 263 2.66 18.19 -4.24
N TRP A 264 1.67 18.85 -3.61
CA TRP A 264 1.71 20.31 -3.48
C TRP A 264 2.74 20.80 -2.47
N LEU A 265 3.19 19.96 -1.52
CA LEU A 265 4.36 20.25 -0.67
C LEU A 265 5.68 20.24 -1.45
N LYS A 266 5.83 19.38 -2.46
CA LYS A 266 7.05 19.25 -3.27
C LYS A 266 7.07 20.20 -4.48
N GLN A 267 5.89 20.61 -4.97
CA GLN A 267 5.76 21.38 -6.20
C GLN A 267 6.25 22.83 -6.04
N LYS A 268 7.05 23.30 -6.99
CA LYS A 268 7.44 24.72 -7.07
C LYS A 268 6.23 25.61 -7.36
N PRO A 269 6.20 26.87 -6.89
CA PRO A 269 5.10 27.81 -7.14
C PRO A 269 5.13 28.36 -8.58
N ALA A 270 4.95 27.49 -9.57
CA ALA A 270 4.81 27.85 -10.97
C ALA A 270 3.39 27.49 -11.43
N VAL A 271 2.68 28.47 -12.00
CA VAL A 271 1.32 28.29 -12.53
C VAL A 271 1.40 28.18 -14.05
N ARG A 272 0.81 27.12 -14.60
CA ARG A 272 0.67 26.89 -16.05
C ARG A 272 -0.74 27.23 -16.52
N THR A 273 -0.88 27.54 -17.80
CA THR A 273 -2.19 27.67 -18.47
C THR A 273 -2.36 26.44 -19.36
N PRO A 274 -3.52 25.76 -19.35
CA PRO A 274 -3.77 24.65 -20.27
C PRO A 274 -3.85 25.15 -21.71
N ASP A 275 -3.69 24.24 -22.66
CA ASP A 275 -4.01 24.52 -24.05
C ASP A 275 -5.51 24.78 -24.21
N VAL A 276 -5.85 25.75 -25.05
CA VAL A 276 -7.24 26.18 -25.28
C VAL A 276 -7.62 25.94 -26.74
N ILE A 277 -8.66 25.14 -26.95
CA ILE A 277 -9.13 24.72 -28.27
C ILE A 277 -10.45 25.42 -28.60
N GLY A 278 -10.51 26.02 -29.78
CA GLY A 278 -11.68 26.76 -30.26
C GLY A 278 -11.45 28.27 -30.27
N ARG A 279 -12.53 29.04 -30.49
CA ARG A 279 -12.53 30.50 -30.46
C ARG A 279 -13.67 30.98 -29.58
N GLU A 280 -13.45 32.11 -28.93
CA GLU A 280 -14.40 32.69 -28.00
C GLU A 280 -15.65 33.13 -28.77
N SER A 281 -16.84 32.77 -28.26
CA SER A 281 -18.10 33.20 -28.88
C SER A 281 -18.36 34.68 -28.63
N ALA A 282 -18.78 35.39 -29.68
CA ALA A 282 -19.22 36.78 -29.57
C ALA A 282 -20.58 36.91 -28.85
N GLU A 283 -21.36 35.83 -28.75
CA GLU A 283 -22.70 35.80 -28.17
C GLU A 283 -22.67 36.07 -26.64
N PRO A 284 -23.60 36.89 -26.12
CA PRO A 284 -23.66 37.22 -24.69
C PRO A 284 -24.19 36.04 -23.85
N PRO A 285 -23.75 35.90 -22.59
CA PRO A 285 -24.30 34.89 -21.67
C PRO A 285 -25.74 35.21 -21.27
N THR A 286 -26.46 34.22 -20.74
CA THR A 286 -27.79 34.44 -20.15
C THR A 286 -27.67 35.35 -18.93
N GLU A 287 -28.51 36.38 -18.85
CA GLU A 287 -28.56 37.24 -17.67
C GLU A 287 -29.01 36.43 -16.44
N ILE A 288 -28.27 36.57 -15.33
CA ILE A 288 -28.59 35.92 -14.06
C ILE A 288 -28.76 37.00 -12.99
N ILE A 289 -29.96 37.07 -12.43
CA ILE A 289 -30.27 37.98 -11.34
C ILE A 289 -30.02 37.26 -10.01
N CYS A 290 -29.11 37.78 -9.20
CA CYS A 290 -28.88 37.34 -7.83
C CYS A 290 -29.21 38.49 -6.87
N ASN A 291 -29.98 38.20 -5.82
CA ASN A 291 -30.33 39.20 -4.81
C ASN A 291 -29.25 39.25 -3.73
N PHE A 292 -28.58 40.40 -3.62
CA PHE A 292 -27.62 40.69 -2.55
C PHE A 292 -28.18 40.41 -1.14
N MET A 293 -29.46 40.74 -0.91
CA MET A 293 -30.09 40.59 0.41
C MET A 293 -30.18 39.13 0.86
N ASP A 294 -30.45 38.20 -0.06
CA ASP A 294 -30.59 36.77 0.26
C ASP A 294 -29.27 36.20 0.82
N PHE A 295 -28.14 36.54 0.18
CA PHE A 295 -26.82 36.13 0.65
C PHE A 295 -26.42 36.84 1.96
N LEU A 296 -26.76 38.12 2.10
CA LEU A 296 -26.48 38.88 3.32
C LEU A 296 -27.28 38.35 4.53
N GLU A 297 -28.55 38.01 4.34
CA GLU A 297 -29.41 37.44 5.39
C GLU A 297 -28.96 36.03 5.76
N SER A 298 -28.65 35.17 4.79
CA SER A 298 -28.05 33.85 5.05
C SER A 298 -26.75 33.96 5.84
N PHE A 299 -25.87 34.90 5.48
CA PHE A 299 -24.65 35.18 6.22
C PHE A 299 -24.92 35.69 7.64
N ARG A 300 -25.87 36.61 7.82
CA ARG A 300 -26.24 37.15 9.14
C ARG A 300 -26.75 36.07 10.09
N GLU A 301 -27.71 35.28 9.62
CA GLU A 301 -28.28 34.18 10.38
C GLU A 301 -27.21 33.14 10.72
N GLY A 302 -26.43 32.71 9.73
CA GLY A 302 -25.37 31.74 9.92
C GLY A 302 -24.27 32.25 10.85
N PHE A 303 -23.82 33.50 10.71
CA PHE A 303 -22.78 34.06 11.56
C PHE A 303 -23.24 34.16 13.01
N PHE A 304 -24.49 34.58 13.26
CA PHE A 304 -25.05 34.59 14.61
C PHE A 304 -25.09 33.19 15.22
N ASN A 305 -25.56 32.20 14.46
CA ASN A 305 -25.68 30.81 14.92
C ASN A 305 -24.33 30.11 15.16
N TYR A 306 -23.30 30.47 14.39
CA TYR A 306 -22.00 29.80 14.41
C TYR A 306 -20.86 30.66 14.97
N ARG A 307 -21.14 31.84 15.54
CA ARG A 307 -20.12 32.79 16.01
C ARG A 307 -19.07 32.15 16.92
N ASP A 308 -19.50 31.42 17.94
CA ASP A 308 -18.58 30.80 18.90
C ASP A 308 -17.69 29.73 18.24
N PHE A 309 -18.23 29.00 17.26
CA PHE A 309 -17.46 28.02 16.48
C PHE A 309 -16.47 28.72 15.55
N LEU A 310 -16.89 29.81 14.90
CA LEU A 310 -16.04 30.63 14.03
C LEU A 310 -14.86 31.22 14.82
N CYS A 311 -15.08 31.74 16.03
CA CYS A 311 -14.01 32.22 16.93
C CYS A 311 -12.98 31.14 17.29
N GLY A 312 -13.39 29.86 17.26
CA GLY A 312 -12.49 28.73 17.46
C GLY A 312 -11.72 28.30 16.21
N ILE A 313 -12.13 28.74 15.02
CA ILE A 313 -11.58 28.32 13.72
C ILE A 313 -10.73 29.44 13.09
N LEU A 314 -11.29 30.64 13.02
CA LEU A 314 -10.72 31.79 12.32
C LEU A 314 -9.85 32.65 13.24
N SER A 315 -8.91 33.39 12.66
CA SER A 315 -8.13 34.36 13.42
C SER A 315 -9.00 35.50 13.96
N ARG A 316 -8.55 36.15 15.04
CA ARG A 316 -9.23 37.31 15.62
C ARG A 316 -9.45 38.43 14.59
N GLU A 317 -8.46 38.68 13.75
CA GLU A 317 -8.54 39.65 12.65
C GLU A 317 -9.65 39.27 11.65
N SER A 318 -9.73 37.99 11.26
CA SER A 318 -10.79 37.48 10.38
C SER A 318 -12.19 37.71 11.00
N ILE A 319 -12.35 37.46 12.30
CA ILE A 319 -13.63 37.69 13.01
C ILE A 319 -13.99 39.17 13.06
N GLU A 320 -13.04 40.04 13.42
CA GLU A 320 -13.26 41.49 13.48
C GLU A 320 -13.67 42.06 12.10
N LEU A 321 -13.10 41.52 11.01
CA LEU A 321 -13.52 41.87 9.64
C LEU A 321 -14.96 41.42 9.32
N LEU A 322 -15.35 40.20 9.71
CA LEU A 322 -16.71 39.69 9.51
C LEU A 322 -17.74 40.48 10.33
N GLU A 323 -17.42 40.82 11.59
CA GLU A 323 -18.26 41.68 12.44
C GLU A 323 -18.36 43.11 11.88
N GLY A 324 -17.27 43.65 11.34
CA GLY A 324 -17.26 44.93 10.65
C GLY A 324 -18.22 44.95 9.45
N PHE A 325 -18.20 43.90 8.63
CA PHE A 325 -19.11 43.76 7.49
C PHE A 325 -20.59 43.61 7.92
N LEU A 326 -20.86 42.88 9.01
CA LEU A 326 -22.22 42.75 9.57
C LEU A 326 -22.79 44.09 10.04
N ASN A 327 -21.98 44.87 10.75
CA ASN A 327 -22.39 46.13 11.38
C ASN A 327 -22.43 47.29 10.40
N ASN A 328 -21.53 47.30 9.41
CA ASN A 328 -21.46 48.33 8.39
C ASN A 328 -21.26 47.70 7.02
N SER A 329 -22.32 47.67 6.21
CA SER A 329 -22.23 47.12 4.86
C SER A 329 -21.20 47.84 3.96
N LEU A 330 -20.69 49.02 4.32
CA LEU A 330 -19.62 49.71 3.60
C LEU A 330 -18.25 49.04 3.76
N TYR A 331 -18.07 48.14 4.74
CA TYR A 331 -16.88 47.30 4.82
C TYR A 331 -16.84 46.32 3.64
N LYS A 332 -15.64 46.09 3.09
CA LYS A 332 -15.39 45.12 2.01
C LYS A 332 -14.58 43.95 2.57
N ILE A 333 -14.95 42.74 2.19
CA ILE A 333 -14.11 41.55 2.42
C ILE A 333 -13.12 41.46 1.26
N GLU A 334 -11.88 41.87 1.49
CA GLU A 334 -10.82 41.82 0.49
C GLU A 334 -10.43 40.39 0.11
N SER A 335 -9.91 40.22 -1.11
CA SER A 335 -9.49 38.93 -1.65
C SER A 335 -8.46 38.21 -0.77
N SER A 336 -7.54 38.96 -0.14
CA SER A 336 -6.54 38.44 0.82
C SER A 336 -7.17 37.92 2.10
N ALA A 337 -8.19 38.61 2.63
CA ALA A 337 -8.92 38.19 3.82
C ALA A 337 -9.71 36.89 3.55
N TRP A 338 -10.36 36.80 2.39
CA TRP A 338 -11.03 35.57 1.97
C TRP A 338 -10.05 34.40 1.82
N ALA A 339 -8.93 34.59 1.12
CA ALA A 339 -7.92 33.56 0.96
C ALA A 339 -7.40 33.03 2.30
N LYS A 340 -7.12 33.93 3.25
CA LYS A 340 -6.72 33.58 4.62
C LYS A 340 -7.80 32.74 5.31
N MET A 341 -9.06 33.17 5.30
CA MET A 341 -10.17 32.43 5.93
C MET A 341 -10.38 31.06 5.28
N ALA A 342 -10.29 30.96 3.95
CA ALA A 342 -10.40 29.68 3.24
C ALA A 342 -9.30 28.69 3.66
N TYR A 343 -8.05 29.15 3.80
CA TYR A 343 -6.96 28.33 4.34
C TYR A 343 -7.18 27.96 5.82
N GLU A 344 -7.75 28.85 6.64
CA GLU A 344 -8.09 28.56 8.04
C GLU A 344 -9.16 27.46 8.15
N PHE A 345 -10.19 27.50 7.30
CA PHE A 345 -11.18 26.43 7.21
C PHE A 345 -10.56 25.11 6.77
N LEU A 346 -9.68 25.12 5.76
CA LEU A 346 -8.96 23.94 5.31
C LEU A 346 -8.07 23.33 6.42
N LEU A 347 -7.37 24.17 7.20
CA LEU A 347 -6.58 23.72 8.35
C LEU A 347 -7.47 23.15 9.46
N ALA A 348 -8.60 23.79 9.76
CA ALA A 348 -9.54 23.30 10.76
C ALA A 348 -10.13 21.95 10.34
N TYR A 349 -10.55 21.83 9.07
CA TYR A 349 -11.13 20.62 8.51
C TYR A 349 -10.22 19.38 8.67
N ASN A 350 -8.89 19.58 8.57
CA ASN A 350 -7.91 18.49 8.64
C ASN A 350 -7.37 18.21 10.05
N PHE A 351 -7.25 19.24 10.90
CA PHE A 351 -6.53 19.12 12.17
C PHE A 351 -7.38 19.32 13.43
N ARG A 352 -8.61 19.86 13.34
CA ARG A 352 -9.53 19.88 14.49
C ARG A 352 -10.25 18.54 14.61
N ARG A 353 -10.16 17.92 15.79
CA ARG A 353 -10.80 16.62 16.09
C ARG A 353 -12.01 16.76 17.01
N ASP A 354 -12.13 17.90 17.67
CA ASP A 354 -13.17 18.31 18.60
C ASP A 354 -14.45 18.83 17.93
N VAL A 355 -14.42 19.05 16.60
CA VAL A 355 -15.55 19.54 15.82
C VAL A 355 -15.80 18.63 14.62
N GLU A 356 -17.07 18.30 14.37
CA GLU A 356 -17.47 17.54 13.19
C GLU A 356 -17.18 18.32 11.90
N LYS A 357 -16.66 17.61 10.89
CA LYS A 357 -16.32 18.18 9.57
C LYS A 357 -17.48 18.93 8.93
N GLU A 358 -18.70 18.38 9.02
CA GLU A 358 -19.91 19.01 8.47
C GLU A 358 -20.15 20.41 9.06
N LYS A 359 -19.88 20.59 10.35
CA LYS A 359 -20.03 21.88 11.02
C LYS A 359 -19.00 22.91 10.54
N ILE A 360 -17.78 22.47 10.23
CA ILE A 360 -16.74 23.32 9.64
C ILE A 360 -17.17 23.76 8.23
N LEU A 361 -17.73 22.85 7.43
CA LEU A 361 -18.25 23.17 6.10
C LEU A 361 -19.45 24.13 6.15
N GLU A 362 -20.32 23.99 7.14
CA GLU A 362 -21.44 24.91 7.38
C GLU A 362 -20.96 26.33 7.74
N CYS A 363 -19.91 26.43 8.55
CA CYS A 363 -19.24 27.70 8.86
C CYS A 363 -18.58 28.31 7.61
N ALA A 364 -17.89 27.49 6.81
CA ALA A 364 -17.25 27.94 5.57
C ALA A 364 -18.28 28.44 4.54
N ALA A 365 -19.40 27.72 4.37
CA ALA A 365 -20.50 28.12 3.50
C ALA A 365 -21.14 29.43 3.94
N THR A 366 -21.32 29.60 5.25
CA THR A 366 -21.84 30.85 5.84
C THR A 366 -20.91 32.03 5.52
N VAL A 367 -19.59 31.90 5.76
CA VAL A 367 -18.64 32.97 5.43
C VAL A 367 -18.59 33.24 3.92
N PHE A 368 -18.71 32.20 3.10
CA PHE A 368 -18.77 32.34 1.65
C PHE A 368 -20.02 33.09 1.17
N ASP A 369 -21.18 32.93 1.82
CA ASP A 369 -22.35 33.75 1.55
C ASP A 369 -22.06 35.24 1.81
N GLY A 370 -21.31 35.56 2.87
CA GLY A 370 -20.87 36.93 3.16
C GLY A 370 -19.92 37.48 2.09
N VAL A 371 -18.97 36.67 1.62
CA VAL A 371 -18.06 37.01 0.52
C VAL A 371 -18.83 37.24 -0.79
N SER A 372 -19.80 36.37 -1.08
CA SER A 372 -20.68 36.46 -2.25
C SER A 372 -21.55 37.72 -2.18
N ALA A 373 -22.10 38.04 -1.01
CA ALA A 373 -22.85 39.28 -0.79
C ALA A 373 -21.96 40.50 -1.06
N CYS A 374 -20.71 40.51 -0.57
CA CYS A 374 -19.78 41.60 -0.82
C CYS A 374 -19.49 41.79 -2.33
N PHE A 375 -19.27 40.69 -3.06
CA PHE A 375 -19.07 40.70 -4.51
C PHE A 375 -20.32 41.23 -5.25
N LEU A 376 -21.51 40.71 -4.94
CA LEU A 376 -22.76 41.15 -5.55
C LEU A 376 -22.99 42.65 -5.33
N LYS A 377 -22.72 43.14 -4.11
CA LYS A 377 -22.83 44.57 -3.79
C LYS A 377 -21.92 45.44 -4.67
N GLU A 378 -20.66 45.03 -4.85
CA GLU A 378 -19.70 45.75 -5.68
C GLU A 378 -20.16 45.79 -7.15
N MET A 379 -20.62 44.65 -7.66
CA MET A 379 -21.10 44.53 -9.04
C MET A 379 -22.37 45.37 -9.26
N THR A 380 -23.38 45.28 -8.39
CA THR A 380 -24.60 46.10 -8.50
C THR A 380 -24.31 47.61 -8.35
N ALA A 381 -23.29 47.99 -7.57
CA ALA A 381 -22.88 49.39 -7.48
C ALA A 381 -22.24 49.88 -8.79
N LEU A 382 -21.40 49.04 -9.41
CA LEU A 382 -20.80 49.34 -10.71
C LEU A 382 -21.85 49.44 -11.83
N GLU A 383 -22.77 48.49 -11.89
CA GLU A 383 -23.90 48.46 -12.83
C GLU A 383 -24.65 49.80 -12.85
N LYS A 384 -25.03 50.31 -11.67
CA LYS A 384 -25.70 51.62 -11.51
C LYS A 384 -24.88 52.81 -12.02
N VAL A 385 -23.55 52.74 -11.96
CA VAL A 385 -22.65 53.78 -12.46
C VAL A 385 -22.49 53.67 -13.98
N VAL A 386 -22.30 52.44 -14.48
CA VAL A 386 -22.07 52.17 -15.91
C VAL A 386 -23.31 52.47 -16.73
N ALA A 387 -24.50 52.11 -16.25
CA ALA A 387 -25.79 52.44 -16.86
C ALA A 387 -25.99 53.96 -17.10
N ARG A 388 -25.27 54.82 -16.35
CA ARG A 388 -25.31 56.29 -16.50
C ARG A 388 -24.21 56.86 -17.40
N SER A 389 -23.28 56.02 -17.86
CA SER A 389 -22.05 56.45 -18.54
C SER A 389 -22.06 56.26 -20.06
N GLY A 390 -23.03 55.52 -20.60
CA GLY A 390 -23.14 55.20 -22.04
C GLY A 390 -22.10 54.19 -22.55
N LEU A 391 -21.34 53.55 -21.66
CA LEU A 391 -20.41 52.46 -21.98
C LEU A 391 -21.16 51.14 -22.18
N ASP A 392 -20.50 50.18 -22.84
CA ASP A 392 -20.96 48.79 -22.96
C ASP A 392 -20.99 48.13 -21.57
N GLU A 393 -22.18 48.09 -20.99
CA GLU A 393 -22.43 47.62 -19.62
C GLU A 393 -21.96 46.19 -19.43
N GLU A 394 -22.31 45.28 -20.34
CA GLU A 394 -21.94 43.88 -20.26
C GLU A 394 -20.41 43.70 -20.27
N ARG A 395 -19.73 44.40 -21.18
CA ARG A 395 -18.27 44.29 -21.31
C ARG A 395 -17.53 44.82 -20.08
N VAL A 396 -17.98 45.94 -19.52
CA VAL A 396 -17.37 46.55 -18.32
C VAL A 396 -17.60 45.66 -17.10
N MET A 397 -18.81 45.14 -16.93
CA MET A 397 -19.17 44.23 -15.84
C MET A 397 -18.36 42.94 -15.92
N ALA A 398 -18.28 42.29 -17.09
CA ALA A 398 -17.48 41.08 -17.28
C ALA A 398 -15.97 41.33 -17.06
N ALA A 399 -15.45 42.52 -17.43
CA ALA A 399 -14.06 42.88 -17.16
C ALA A 399 -13.79 43.03 -15.66
N ARG A 400 -14.65 43.73 -14.91
CA ARG A 400 -14.48 43.91 -13.46
C ARG A 400 -14.59 42.58 -12.71
N ALA A 401 -15.56 41.74 -13.06
CA ALA A 401 -15.69 40.42 -12.44
C ALA A 401 -14.43 39.57 -12.65
N ARG A 402 -13.88 39.53 -13.87
CA ARG A 402 -12.62 38.83 -14.16
C ARG A 402 -11.45 39.37 -13.33
N ASP A 403 -11.35 40.68 -13.17
CA ASP A 403 -10.32 41.33 -12.35
C ASP A 403 -10.42 40.88 -10.89
N ILE A 404 -11.64 40.88 -10.30
CA ILE A 404 -11.88 40.38 -8.94
C ILE A 404 -11.53 38.88 -8.82
N PHE A 405 -11.89 38.05 -9.80
CA PHE A 405 -11.53 36.63 -9.79
C PHE A 405 -10.02 36.40 -9.88
N ASP A 406 -9.30 37.20 -10.66
CA ASP A 406 -7.83 37.15 -10.72
C ASP A 406 -7.16 37.76 -9.48
N GLU A 407 -7.80 38.71 -8.78
CA GLU A 407 -7.40 39.16 -7.43
C GLU A 407 -7.54 38.03 -6.40
N HIS A 408 -8.66 37.30 -6.37
CA HIS A 408 -8.81 36.11 -5.52
C HIS A 408 -7.72 35.08 -5.82
N ARG A 409 -7.49 34.76 -7.09
CA ARG A 409 -6.43 33.81 -7.48
C ARG A 409 -5.06 34.22 -6.95
N ARG A 410 -4.67 35.50 -7.13
CA ARG A 410 -3.39 36.03 -6.61
C ARG A 410 -3.32 35.95 -5.09
N ALA A 411 -4.39 36.31 -4.39
CA ALA A 411 -4.43 36.23 -2.93
C ALA A 411 -4.21 34.80 -2.39
N PHE A 412 -4.76 33.77 -3.03
CA PHE A 412 -4.50 32.38 -2.65
C PHE A 412 -3.06 31.97 -2.95
N MET A 413 -2.50 32.39 -4.10
CA MET A 413 -1.09 32.15 -4.42
C MET A 413 -0.16 32.76 -3.36
N ASP A 414 -0.41 34.01 -2.95
CA ASP A 414 0.40 34.73 -1.97
C ASP A 414 0.30 34.09 -0.58
N GLY A 415 -0.89 33.61 -0.19
CA GLY A 415 -1.14 32.94 1.09
C GLY A 415 -0.56 31.52 1.20
N ARG A 416 -0.14 30.89 0.10
CA ARG A 416 0.30 29.48 0.07
C ARG A 416 1.47 29.19 1.03
N ALA A 417 2.45 30.09 1.10
CA ALA A 417 3.66 29.86 1.89
C ALA A 417 3.35 29.77 3.40
N GLU A 418 2.59 30.73 3.91
CA GLU A 418 2.13 30.73 5.31
C GLU A 418 1.25 29.51 5.62
N PHE A 419 0.31 29.19 4.71
CA PHE A 419 -0.53 28.00 4.85
C PHE A 419 0.31 26.72 4.96
N THR A 420 1.31 26.56 4.08
CA THR A 420 2.17 25.38 4.02
C THR A 420 2.94 25.20 5.32
N GLU A 421 3.50 26.28 5.87
CA GLU A 421 4.21 26.24 7.14
C GLU A 421 3.26 25.82 8.28
N ARG A 422 2.09 26.44 8.38
CA ARG A 422 1.08 26.13 9.41
C ARG A 422 0.57 24.69 9.28
N TRP A 423 0.40 24.19 8.05
CA TRP A 423 0.01 22.81 7.77
C TRP A 423 1.03 21.83 8.34
N VAL A 424 2.32 22.00 7.99
CA VAL A 424 3.40 21.12 8.48
C VAL A 424 3.49 21.15 10.00
N GLN A 425 3.41 22.33 10.62
CA GLN A 425 3.42 22.45 12.09
C GLN A 425 2.25 21.71 12.76
N LYS A 426 1.03 21.84 12.21
CA LYS A 426 -0.15 21.13 12.74
C LYS A 426 -0.11 19.63 12.47
N ALA A 427 0.39 19.21 11.33
CA ALA A 427 0.60 17.80 11.00
C ALA A 427 1.56 17.14 12.01
N GLU A 428 2.70 17.76 12.32
CA GLU A 428 3.66 17.20 13.29
C GLU A 428 3.10 17.13 14.73
N LYS A 429 2.23 18.08 15.12
CA LYS A 429 1.57 18.07 16.43
C LYS A 429 0.51 16.97 16.55
N THR A 430 -0.25 16.73 15.49
CA THR A 430 -1.37 15.77 15.50
C THR A 430 -0.96 14.34 15.16
N ARG A 431 0.24 14.13 14.60
CA ARG A 431 0.80 12.81 14.33
C ARG A 431 1.10 12.05 15.63
N PRO A 432 0.79 10.72 15.67
CA PRO A 432 1.15 9.89 16.80
C PRO A 432 2.67 9.90 17.02
N VAL A 433 3.10 9.60 18.25
CA VAL A 433 4.54 9.53 18.60
C VAL A 433 5.27 8.50 17.74
N LEU A 434 4.59 7.38 17.48
CA LEU A 434 5.04 6.28 16.62
C LEU A 434 3.86 5.73 15.83
N THR A 435 4.10 5.35 14.58
CA THR A 435 3.11 4.59 13.80
C THR A 435 3.18 3.12 14.23
N PRO A 436 2.11 2.52 14.78
CA PRO A 436 2.15 1.11 15.11
C PRO A 436 2.22 0.26 13.83
N LEU A 437 3.33 -0.47 13.67
CA LEU A 437 3.59 -1.34 12.52
C LEU A 437 3.53 -2.81 12.91
N ASP A 438 3.10 -3.64 11.96
CA ASP A 438 3.28 -5.09 12.01
C ASP A 438 4.52 -5.49 11.21
N TYR A 439 5.32 -6.40 11.78
CA TYR A 439 6.41 -7.09 11.12
C TYR A 439 5.91 -8.49 10.73
N LEU A 440 5.60 -8.67 9.44
CA LEU A 440 4.95 -9.87 8.93
C LEU A 440 5.96 -10.71 8.14
N GLU A 441 6.67 -11.60 8.83
CA GLU A 441 7.69 -12.47 8.22
C GLU A 441 7.11 -13.86 7.91
N PHE A 442 6.87 -14.13 6.63
CA PHE A 442 6.47 -15.46 6.14
C PHE A 442 7.66 -16.20 5.53
N ILE A 443 8.46 -15.48 4.74
CA ILE A 443 9.73 -15.96 4.22
C ILE A 443 10.84 -15.46 5.16
N PRO A 444 11.73 -16.33 5.66
CA PRO A 444 12.82 -15.93 6.54
C PRO A 444 13.61 -14.74 5.99
N GLY A 445 13.80 -13.71 6.81
CA GLY A 445 14.58 -12.52 6.46
C GLY A 445 13.93 -11.59 5.43
N VAL A 446 12.67 -11.83 5.06
CA VAL A 446 11.93 -11.03 4.09
C VAL A 446 10.60 -10.57 4.70
N PRO A 447 10.62 -9.60 5.64
CA PRO A 447 9.41 -9.13 6.30
C PRO A 447 8.58 -8.20 5.41
N ILE A 448 7.27 -8.29 5.55
CA ILE A 448 6.32 -7.32 5.01
C ILE A 448 5.89 -6.39 6.15
N ILE A 449 5.87 -5.10 5.86
CA ILE A 449 5.66 -4.07 6.86
C ILE A 449 4.42 -3.31 6.50
N LEU A 450 3.43 -3.37 7.39
CA LEU A 450 2.15 -2.70 7.21
C LEU A 450 1.74 -2.01 8.51
N PRO A 451 0.98 -0.89 8.44
CA PRO A 451 0.31 -0.35 9.62
C PRO A 451 -0.57 -1.41 10.27
N LYS A 452 -0.55 -1.50 11.60
CA LYS A 452 -1.39 -2.46 12.36
C LYS A 452 -2.87 -2.39 12.02
N LYS A 453 -3.32 -1.21 11.60
CA LYS A 453 -4.70 -0.91 11.24
C LYS A 453 -4.74 -0.28 9.85
N LEU A 454 -5.50 -0.89 8.97
CA LEU A 454 -5.92 -0.31 7.69
C LEU A 454 -7.39 0.10 7.78
N LYS A 455 -7.78 1.05 6.93
CA LYS A 455 -9.18 1.48 6.80
C LYS A 455 -9.69 1.11 5.42
N GLY A 456 -10.70 0.26 5.38
CA GLY A 456 -11.39 -0.11 4.16
C GLY A 456 -12.61 0.75 3.87
N ALA A 457 -13.41 0.26 2.92
CA ALA A 457 -14.71 0.81 2.58
C ALA A 457 -15.63 0.95 3.80
N ASP A 458 -16.45 2.00 3.81
CA ASP A 458 -17.39 2.32 4.90
C ASP A 458 -16.68 2.46 6.29
N LYS A 459 -15.41 2.90 6.29
CA LYS A 459 -14.54 3.08 7.48
C LYS A 459 -14.30 1.81 8.29
N ARG A 460 -14.42 0.63 7.67
CA ARG A 460 -14.13 -0.66 8.30
C ARG A 460 -12.65 -0.73 8.73
N GLU A 461 -12.40 -0.96 10.02
CA GLU A 461 -11.03 -1.18 10.52
C GLU A 461 -10.59 -2.63 10.25
N VAL A 462 -9.42 -2.78 9.65
CA VAL A 462 -8.81 -4.07 9.31
C VAL A 462 -7.48 -4.20 10.02
N PHE A 463 -7.27 -5.30 10.74
CA PHE A 463 -6.04 -5.57 11.49
C PHE A 463 -5.13 -6.51 10.71
N THR A 464 -4.01 -5.99 10.23
CA THR A 464 -3.08 -6.71 9.33
C THR A 464 -2.52 -7.98 9.96
N GLY A 465 -2.08 -7.93 11.22
CA GLY A 465 -1.54 -9.08 11.94
C GLY A 465 -2.54 -10.22 12.14
N ASN A 466 -3.85 -9.93 12.22
CA ASN A 466 -4.87 -10.97 12.37
C ASN A 466 -5.05 -11.76 11.07
N ILE A 467 -5.08 -11.06 9.93
CA ILE A 467 -5.18 -11.67 8.60
C ILE A 467 -3.94 -12.51 8.32
N PHE A 468 -2.76 -11.97 8.63
CA PHE A 468 -1.50 -12.69 8.47
C PHE A 468 -1.48 -13.99 9.30
N LYS A 469 -1.86 -13.94 10.59
CA LYS A 469 -1.95 -15.15 11.45
C LYS A 469 -2.91 -16.19 10.88
N ARG A 470 -4.07 -15.76 10.37
CA ARG A 470 -5.06 -16.65 9.72
C ARG A 470 -4.47 -17.32 8.47
N LEU A 471 -3.80 -16.56 7.62
CA LEU A 471 -3.12 -17.09 6.43
C LEU A 471 -2.00 -18.05 6.79
N GLN A 472 -1.13 -17.71 7.75
CA GLN A 472 -0.10 -18.64 8.17
C GLN A 472 -0.66 -19.96 8.71
N LYS A 473 -1.80 -19.92 9.42
CA LYS A 473 -2.46 -21.16 9.88
C LYS A 473 -3.01 -21.98 8.71
N LYS A 474 -3.60 -21.33 7.71
CA LYS A 474 -4.04 -21.98 6.46
C LYS A 474 -2.85 -22.69 5.78
N TYR A 475 -1.71 -22.02 5.63
CA TYR A 475 -0.51 -22.59 5.02
C TYR A 475 0.06 -23.76 5.83
N GLU A 476 0.09 -23.67 7.16
CA GLU A 476 0.51 -24.77 8.04
C GLU A 476 -0.35 -26.03 7.83
N VAL A 477 -1.68 -25.86 7.76
CA VAL A 477 -2.62 -26.97 7.51
C VAL A 477 -2.44 -27.52 6.09
N SER A 478 -2.35 -26.66 5.08
CA SER A 478 -2.10 -27.07 3.69
C SER A 478 -0.79 -27.84 3.54
N PHE A 479 0.27 -27.41 4.24
CA PHE A 479 1.57 -28.07 4.25
C PHE A 479 1.48 -29.47 4.85
N LYS A 480 0.83 -29.63 6.02
CA LYS A 480 0.62 -30.95 6.64
C LYS A 480 -0.18 -31.89 5.73
N ASN A 481 -1.27 -31.41 5.14
CA ASN A 481 -2.08 -32.19 4.20
C ASN A 481 -1.28 -32.59 2.94
N PHE A 482 -0.44 -31.67 2.44
CA PHE A 482 0.42 -31.94 1.30
C PHE A 482 1.49 -33.00 1.61
N LEU A 483 2.15 -32.95 2.77
CA LEU A 483 3.10 -33.99 3.18
C LEU A 483 2.43 -35.37 3.27
N GLN A 484 1.21 -35.43 3.82
CA GLN A 484 0.41 -36.66 3.82
C GLN A 484 0.11 -37.18 2.41
N MET A 485 -0.24 -36.28 1.46
CA MET A 485 -0.50 -36.63 0.06
C MET A 485 0.71 -37.32 -0.61
N ILE A 486 1.93 -36.97 -0.22
CA ILE A 486 3.18 -37.55 -0.75
C ILE A 486 3.81 -38.59 0.19
N ASN A 487 3.07 -39.07 1.19
CA ASN A 487 3.49 -40.07 2.17
C ASN A 487 4.73 -39.68 3.00
N ILE A 488 4.81 -38.42 3.40
CA ILE A 488 5.82 -37.92 4.35
C ILE A 488 5.14 -37.63 5.70
N ASP A 489 5.69 -38.18 6.78
CA ASP A 489 5.22 -37.88 8.14
C ASP A 489 5.59 -36.43 8.52
N SER A 490 4.57 -35.63 8.82
CA SER A 490 4.75 -34.22 9.21
C SER A 490 5.35 -34.04 10.61
N ASN A 491 5.40 -35.10 11.42
CA ASN A 491 5.98 -35.08 12.76
C ASN A 491 7.42 -35.61 12.79
N ALA A 492 7.96 -36.04 11.65
CA ALA A 492 9.35 -36.48 11.56
C ALA A 492 10.32 -35.29 11.77
N PRO A 493 11.56 -35.53 12.20
CA PRO A 493 12.57 -34.47 12.34
C PRO A 493 12.77 -33.71 11.02
N SER A 494 13.01 -32.39 11.07
CA SER A 494 13.14 -31.52 9.89
C SER A 494 14.06 -32.07 8.81
N GLY A 495 15.23 -32.60 9.21
CA GLY A 495 16.19 -33.19 8.27
C GLY A 495 15.69 -34.46 7.58
N GLU A 496 14.78 -35.22 8.20
CA GLU A 496 14.14 -36.37 7.56
C GLU A 496 13.06 -35.94 6.57
N ILE A 497 12.22 -34.96 6.94
CA ILE A 497 11.23 -34.35 6.03
C ILE A 497 11.93 -33.84 4.77
N ALA A 498 13.01 -33.06 4.93
CA ALA A 498 13.79 -32.51 3.82
C ALA A 498 14.36 -33.61 2.89
N ARG A 499 14.95 -34.68 3.47
CA ARG A 499 15.48 -35.81 2.68
C ARG A 499 14.39 -36.56 1.93
N ASN A 500 13.24 -36.81 2.56
CA ASN A 500 12.14 -37.52 1.92
C ASN A 500 11.49 -36.66 0.83
N TYR A 501 11.44 -35.34 1.01
CA TYR A 501 10.98 -34.42 -0.02
C TYR A 501 11.93 -34.39 -1.24
N ALA A 502 13.26 -34.40 -1.01
CA ALA A 502 14.23 -34.52 -2.11
C ALA A 502 14.06 -35.81 -2.92
N LYS A 503 13.68 -36.93 -2.27
CA LYS A 503 13.32 -38.19 -2.97
C LYS A 503 12.07 -38.03 -3.82
N PHE A 504 11.05 -37.35 -3.32
CA PHE A 504 9.84 -37.02 -4.09
C PHE A 504 10.18 -36.17 -5.32
N MET A 505 11.06 -35.17 -5.19
CA MET A 505 11.55 -34.39 -6.33
C MET A 505 12.26 -35.25 -7.39
N ALA A 506 13.07 -36.22 -6.97
CA ALA A 506 13.70 -37.17 -7.90
C ALA A 506 12.69 -38.10 -8.60
N GLN A 507 11.56 -38.42 -7.96
CA GLN A 507 10.47 -39.16 -8.58
C GLN A 507 9.72 -38.29 -9.59
N LEU A 508 9.48 -37.02 -9.25
CA LEU A 508 8.88 -36.05 -10.16
C LEU A 508 9.71 -35.90 -11.43
N GLU A 509 11.04 -35.75 -11.32
CA GLU A 509 11.97 -35.68 -12.45
C GLU A 509 11.82 -36.88 -13.40
N LYS A 510 11.67 -38.10 -12.86
CA LYS A 510 11.47 -39.31 -13.67
C LYS A 510 10.11 -39.35 -14.36
N THR A 511 9.04 -38.97 -13.66
CA THR A 511 7.69 -38.89 -14.26
C THR A 511 7.67 -37.89 -15.41
N VAL A 512 8.33 -36.75 -15.19
CA VAL A 512 8.50 -35.69 -16.17
C VAL A 512 9.29 -36.16 -17.41
N ASP A 513 10.42 -36.84 -17.22
CA ASP A 513 11.20 -37.41 -18.31
C ASP A 513 10.40 -38.45 -19.13
N SER A 514 9.55 -39.22 -18.46
CA SER A 514 8.65 -40.19 -19.10
C SER A 514 7.52 -39.53 -19.91
N LEU A 515 7.03 -38.37 -19.49
CA LEU A 515 5.95 -37.65 -20.18
C LEU A 515 6.43 -36.95 -21.45
N TYR A 516 7.68 -36.44 -21.47
CA TYR A 516 8.26 -35.72 -22.61
C TYR A 516 9.74 -36.11 -22.82
N PRO A 517 9.99 -37.28 -23.45
CA PRO A 517 11.34 -37.80 -23.64
C PRO A 517 12.16 -36.96 -24.63
N GLY A 518 13.48 -37.00 -24.49
CA GLY A 518 14.42 -36.32 -25.40
C GLY A 518 15.72 -35.93 -24.71
N ASP A 519 16.87 -36.10 -25.38
CA ASP A 519 18.17 -35.72 -24.80
C ASP A 519 18.40 -34.20 -24.86
N LEU A 520 18.32 -33.53 -23.70
CA LEU A 520 18.51 -32.09 -23.57
C LEU A 520 19.92 -31.61 -23.97
N TYR A 521 20.92 -32.49 -24.04
CA TYR A 521 22.27 -32.12 -24.47
C TYR A 521 22.42 -32.03 -25.99
N THR A 522 21.41 -32.48 -26.75
CA THR A 522 21.38 -32.45 -28.22
C THR A 522 20.30 -31.51 -28.73
N GLU A 523 20.51 -30.91 -29.90
CA GLU A 523 19.52 -30.04 -30.55
C GLU A 523 18.25 -30.85 -30.91
N GLU A 524 18.42 -32.05 -31.47
CA GLU A 524 17.32 -32.95 -31.85
C GLU A 524 16.53 -33.45 -30.63
N GLY A 525 17.21 -33.89 -29.58
CA GLY A 525 16.56 -34.35 -28.36
C GLY A 525 15.80 -33.23 -27.65
N THR A 526 16.32 -32.01 -27.66
CA THR A 526 15.63 -30.83 -27.13
C THR A 526 14.38 -30.50 -27.97
N MET A 527 14.46 -30.59 -29.30
CA MET A 527 13.32 -30.33 -30.19
C MET A 527 12.20 -31.36 -30.03
N ASN A 528 12.56 -32.64 -29.88
CA ASN A 528 11.61 -33.71 -29.61
C ASN A 528 10.85 -33.48 -28.29
N MET A 529 11.57 -33.04 -27.26
CA MET A 529 10.98 -32.69 -25.97
C MET A 529 9.99 -31.53 -26.09
N ILE A 530 10.38 -30.44 -26.78
CA ILE A 530 9.51 -29.27 -26.99
C ILE A 530 8.24 -29.66 -27.74
N THR A 531 8.37 -30.39 -28.85
CA THR A 531 7.22 -30.85 -29.64
C THR A 531 6.25 -31.65 -28.77
N LYS A 532 6.77 -32.62 -27.99
CA LYS A 532 5.95 -33.43 -27.08
C LYS A 532 5.30 -32.61 -25.98
N LEU A 533 5.99 -31.59 -25.45
CA LEU A 533 5.43 -30.70 -24.44
C LEU A 533 4.25 -29.90 -25.01
N PHE A 534 4.37 -29.36 -26.21
CA PHE A 534 3.28 -28.64 -26.89
C PHE A 534 2.08 -29.54 -27.19
N ASP A 535 2.30 -30.84 -27.46
CA ASP A 535 1.23 -31.82 -27.65
C ASP A 535 0.43 -32.05 -26.35
N ILE A 536 1.12 -32.19 -25.20
CA ILE A 536 0.48 -32.55 -23.92
C ILE A 536 0.04 -31.33 -23.09
N PHE A 537 0.54 -30.14 -23.40
CA PHE A 537 0.21 -28.91 -22.69
C PHE A 537 -0.61 -27.98 -23.59
N PRO A 538 -1.95 -27.96 -23.44
CA PRO A 538 -2.83 -27.22 -24.34
C PRO A 538 -2.46 -25.74 -24.40
N HIS A 539 -2.45 -25.19 -25.61
CA HIS A 539 -2.21 -23.78 -25.88
C HIS A 539 -3.15 -23.27 -26.98
N LYS A 540 -3.33 -21.94 -27.03
CA LYS A 540 -4.16 -21.26 -28.03
C LYS A 540 -3.29 -20.48 -29.01
N ARG A 541 -3.91 -20.05 -30.12
CA ARG A 541 -3.37 -18.95 -30.93
C ARG A 541 -3.25 -17.69 -30.09
N ILE A 542 -2.22 -16.92 -30.38
CA ILE A 542 -1.88 -15.69 -29.67
C ILE A 542 -1.85 -14.48 -30.60
N THR A 543 -2.38 -13.35 -30.13
CA THR A 543 -2.25 -12.06 -30.80
C THR A 543 -0.81 -11.56 -30.66
N VAL A 544 -0.19 -11.15 -31.76
CA VAL A 544 1.16 -10.56 -31.82
C VAL A 544 1.25 -9.51 -32.93
N VAL A 545 2.38 -8.82 -33.03
CA VAL A 545 2.65 -7.88 -34.13
C VAL A 545 2.65 -8.60 -35.47
N LYS A 546 1.99 -8.00 -36.48
CA LYS A 546 1.90 -8.48 -37.86
C LYS A 546 3.26 -8.71 -38.49
N TRP A 547 3.39 -9.81 -39.24
CA TRP A 547 4.64 -10.16 -39.92
C TRP A 547 5.11 -9.07 -40.91
N GLU A 548 4.20 -8.32 -41.54
CA GLU A 548 4.57 -7.21 -42.43
C GLU A 548 5.30 -6.09 -41.68
N ILE A 549 4.88 -5.80 -40.45
CA ILE A 549 5.50 -4.80 -39.59
C ILE A 549 6.85 -5.30 -39.11
N LEU A 550 6.94 -6.55 -38.67
CA LEU A 550 8.21 -7.18 -38.28
C LEU A 550 9.20 -7.20 -39.45
N ARG A 551 8.74 -7.47 -40.68
CA ARG A 551 9.56 -7.43 -41.88
C ARG A 551 10.06 -6.02 -42.17
N LYS A 552 9.20 -5.00 -42.03
CA LYS A 552 9.58 -3.59 -42.17
C LYS A 552 10.66 -3.21 -41.15
N LEU A 553 10.49 -3.60 -39.88
CA LEU A 553 11.48 -3.40 -38.83
C LEU A 553 12.84 -4.00 -39.18
N LEU A 554 12.88 -5.24 -39.69
CA LEU A 554 14.14 -5.87 -40.07
C LEU A 554 14.82 -5.20 -41.28
N TYR A 555 14.07 -4.53 -42.16
CA TYR A 555 14.66 -3.73 -43.23
C TYR A 555 15.21 -2.39 -42.73
N GLU A 556 14.50 -1.73 -41.81
CA GLU A 556 14.88 -0.43 -41.25
C GLU A 556 16.03 -0.57 -40.25
N PHE A 557 16.03 -1.66 -39.47
CA PHE A 557 17.04 -2.02 -38.49
C PHE A 557 17.55 -3.45 -38.74
N PRO A 558 18.43 -3.68 -39.73
CA PRO A 558 18.94 -5.02 -40.01
C PRO A 558 19.82 -5.57 -38.87
N PRO A 559 19.59 -6.81 -38.37
CA PRO A 559 20.39 -7.44 -37.33
C PRO A 559 21.75 -7.88 -37.91
N ARG A 560 22.74 -6.98 -37.85
CA ARG A 560 24.04 -7.17 -38.53
C ARG A 560 24.83 -8.33 -37.93
N ASN A 561 24.80 -8.49 -36.61
CA ASN A 561 25.52 -9.57 -35.93
C ASN A 561 24.90 -10.91 -36.30
N LEU A 562 23.58 -11.01 -36.38
CA LEU A 562 22.89 -12.22 -36.83
C LEU A 562 23.25 -12.57 -38.28
N ILE A 563 23.19 -11.61 -39.21
CA ILE A 563 23.52 -11.81 -40.63
C ILE A 563 24.92 -12.42 -40.78
N ILE A 564 25.90 -11.84 -40.07
CA ILE A 564 27.29 -12.32 -40.08
C ILE A 564 27.39 -13.71 -39.44
N ARG A 565 26.75 -13.92 -38.27
CA ARG A 565 26.78 -15.19 -37.52
C ARG A 565 26.21 -16.36 -38.34
N MET A 566 25.17 -16.10 -39.13
CA MET A 566 24.50 -17.06 -40.01
C MET A 566 25.21 -17.23 -41.36
N GLY A 567 26.23 -16.43 -41.67
CA GLY A 567 27.00 -16.54 -42.92
C GLY A 567 26.30 -15.95 -44.15
N PHE A 568 25.33 -15.06 -43.97
CA PHE A 568 24.64 -14.38 -45.07
C PHE A 568 25.31 -13.05 -45.41
N ARG A 569 25.17 -12.59 -46.67
CA ARG A 569 25.80 -11.35 -47.14
C ARG A 569 25.01 -10.09 -46.80
N ASN A 570 23.69 -10.20 -46.73
CA ASN A 570 22.78 -9.07 -46.50
C ASN A 570 21.41 -9.55 -46.02
N MET A 571 20.56 -8.60 -45.63
CA MET A 571 19.22 -8.86 -45.12
C MET A 571 18.31 -9.61 -46.11
N ARG A 572 18.46 -9.36 -47.42
CA ARG A 572 17.65 -10.04 -48.44
C ARG A 572 17.93 -11.54 -48.44
N GLN A 573 19.21 -11.92 -48.46
CA GLN A 573 19.59 -13.33 -48.42
C GLN A 573 19.12 -14.03 -47.14
N LEU A 574 19.13 -13.32 -46.01
CA LEU A 574 18.61 -13.85 -44.74
C LEU A 574 17.08 -14.08 -44.82
N LEU A 575 16.31 -13.13 -45.34
CA LEU A 575 14.85 -13.26 -45.52
C LEU A 575 14.45 -14.34 -46.54
N ASP A 576 15.30 -14.62 -47.53
CA ASP A 576 15.04 -15.67 -48.53
C ASP A 576 15.22 -17.08 -47.94
N ASN A 577 15.88 -17.23 -46.78
CA ASN A 577 16.21 -18.52 -46.18
C ASN A 577 15.59 -18.74 -44.79
N MET A 578 15.04 -17.71 -44.16
CA MET A 578 14.51 -17.77 -42.80
C MET A 578 13.25 -16.94 -42.63
N GLU A 579 12.33 -17.44 -41.81
CA GLU A 579 11.10 -16.74 -41.46
C GLU A 579 11.38 -15.47 -40.66
N VAL A 580 10.57 -14.43 -40.90
CA VAL A 580 10.71 -13.10 -40.26
C VAL A 580 10.70 -13.21 -38.73
N ARG A 581 9.81 -14.05 -38.19
CA ARG A 581 9.65 -14.28 -36.74
C ARG A 581 10.87 -14.98 -36.15
N ASP A 582 11.46 -15.92 -36.88
CA ASP A 582 12.62 -16.67 -36.42
C ASP A 582 13.87 -15.80 -36.43
N ILE A 583 14.03 -14.96 -37.47
CA ILE A 583 15.11 -13.96 -37.56
C ILE A 583 15.10 -13.04 -36.35
N LEU A 584 13.97 -12.42 -36.02
CA LEU A 584 13.89 -11.49 -34.91
C LEU A 584 14.07 -12.19 -33.55
N THR A 585 13.66 -13.46 -33.44
CA THR A 585 13.91 -14.28 -32.25
C THR A 585 15.39 -14.58 -32.06
N LEU A 586 16.09 -14.97 -33.12
CA LEU A 586 17.53 -15.23 -33.06
C LEU A 586 18.35 -13.95 -32.91
N ALA A 587 17.84 -12.81 -33.37
CA ALA A 587 18.48 -11.51 -33.17
C ALA A 587 18.65 -11.20 -31.68
N GLN A 588 17.74 -11.68 -30.81
CA GLN A 588 17.91 -11.53 -29.37
C GLN A 588 19.26 -12.08 -28.91
N PHE A 589 19.73 -13.20 -29.46
CA PHE A 589 20.96 -13.90 -29.07
C PHE A 589 22.25 -13.32 -29.67
N THR A 590 22.16 -12.32 -30.54
CA THR A 590 23.31 -11.79 -31.29
C THR A 590 23.43 -10.27 -31.25
N GLU A 591 22.30 -9.56 -31.19
CA GLU A 591 22.26 -8.11 -31.11
C GLU A 591 22.31 -7.62 -29.65
N ASP A 592 22.71 -6.35 -29.47
CA ASP A 592 22.80 -5.70 -28.17
C ASP A 592 21.48 -5.04 -27.73
N LYS A 593 21.48 -4.45 -26.53
CA LYS A 593 20.32 -3.74 -26.01
C LYS A 593 19.94 -2.54 -26.88
N ASP A 594 20.92 -1.79 -27.39
CA ASP A 594 20.68 -0.61 -28.23
C ASP A 594 19.90 -0.96 -29.50
N TYR A 595 20.14 -2.13 -30.08
CA TYR A 595 19.33 -2.64 -31.20
C TYR A 595 17.85 -2.78 -30.85
N PHE A 596 17.53 -3.42 -29.71
CA PHE A 596 16.14 -3.61 -29.28
C PHE A 596 15.49 -2.31 -28.80
N ASP A 597 16.24 -1.42 -28.15
CA ASP A 597 15.73 -0.11 -27.74
C ASP A 597 15.27 0.71 -28.96
N ARG A 598 16.01 0.67 -30.09
CA ARG A 598 15.56 1.29 -31.36
C ARG A 598 14.29 0.66 -31.91
N ILE A 599 14.17 -0.67 -31.88
CA ILE A 599 12.96 -1.37 -32.32
C ILE A 599 11.77 -0.97 -31.46
N PHE A 600 11.93 -0.96 -30.14
CA PHE A 600 10.86 -0.59 -29.22
C PHE A 600 10.46 0.88 -29.35
N HIS A 601 11.40 1.80 -29.55
CA HIS A 601 11.08 3.19 -29.87
C HIS A 601 10.27 3.31 -31.16
N TRP A 602 10.67 2.60 -32.21
CA TRP A 602 9.93 2.62 -33.47
C TRP A 602 8.52 2.03 -33.31
N LEU A 603 8.39 0.90 -32.62
CA LEU A 603 7.09 0.26 -32.34
C LEU A 603 6.17 1.17 -31.53
N LYS A 604 6.72 1.87 -30.53
CA LYS A 604 5.98 2.82 -29.70
C LYS A 604 5.26 3.88 -30.54
N ASP A 605 5.92 4.41 -31.57
CA ASP A 605 5.40 5.50 -32.39
C ASP A 605 4.53 5.01 -33.57
N ASN A 606 4.73 3.76 -34.02
CA ASN A 606 4.15 3.25 -35.27
C ASN A 606 3.06 2.18 -35.10
N LEU A 607 2.94 1.53 -33.95
CA LEU A 607 1.87 0.55 -33.74
C LEU A 607 0.50 1.23 -33.65
N ARG A 608 -0.50 0.58 -34.23
CA ARG A 608 -1.91 0.98 -34.32
C ARG A 608 -2.81 -0.22 -34.01
N PRO A 609 -4.11 -0.04 -33.73
CA PRO A 609 -5.04 -1.14 -33.44
C PRO A 609 -5.01 -2.29 -34.46
N ASP A 610 -4.84 -1.99 -35.74
CA ASP A 610 -4.79 -2.95 -36.83
C ASP A 610 -3.39 -3.56 -37.07
N SER A 611 -2.41 -3.27 -36.22
CA SER A 611 -1.02 -3.76 -36.33
C SER A 611 -0.80 -5.18 -35.82
N PHE A 612 -1.86 -5.85 -35.35
CA PHE A 612 -1.78 -7.15 -34.70
C PHE A 612 -2.47 -8.26 -35.51
N GLU A 613 -2.01 -9.50 -35.35
CA GLU A 613 -2.59 -10.70 -35.95
C GLU A 613 -2.51 -11.89 -34.98
N GLU A 614 -3.42 -12.86 -35.16
CA GLU A 614 -3.40 -14.13 -34.43
C GLU A 614 -2.43 -15.12 -35.09
N VAL A 615 -1.55 -15.75 -34.33
CA VAL A 615 -0.60 -16.75 -34.82
C VAL A 615 -0.51 -17.98 -33.91
N GLU A 616 -0.07 -19.11 -34.46
CA GLU A 616 0.26 -20.28 -33.65
C GLU A 616 1.55 -20.04 -32.86
N LEU A 617 1.52 -20.39 -31.57
CA LEU A 617 2.71 -20.39 -30.73
C LEU A 617 3.63 -21.54 -31.15
N SER A 618 4.92 -21.28 -31.27
CA SER A 618 5.87 -22.31 -31.70
C SER A 618 7.16 -22.26 -30.88
N GLY A 619 7.67 -23.43 -30.52
CA GLY A 619 8.98 -23.59 -29.90
C GLY A 619 10.10 -23.69 -30.94
N MET A 620 11.25 -23.09 -30.63
CA MET A 620 12.44 -23.12 -31.47
C MET A 620 13.65 -23.51 -30.65
N VAL A 621 14.45 -24.46 -31.14
CA VAL A 621 15.72 -24.82 -30.49
C VAL A 621 16.83 -23.87 -30.93
N VAL A 622 17.52 -23.27 -29.96
CA VAL A 622 18.70 -22.43 -30.18
C VAL A 622 19.93 -23.21 -29.77
N SER A 623 20.80 -23.50 -30.76
CA SER A 623 22.05 -24.22 -30.53
C SER A 623 22.99 -23.43 -29.64
N ARG A 624 23.32 -23.97 -28.46
CA ARG A 624 24.26 -23.34 -27.52
C ARG A 624 25.67 -23.20 -28.09
N ASN A 625 26.05 -24.05 -29.04
CA ASN A 625 27.36 -24.00 -29.70
C ASN A 625 27.41 -22.89 -30.77
N LYS A 626 26.31 -22.65 -31.49
CA LYS A 626 26.23 -21.61 -32.53
C LYS A 626 25.94 -20.23 -31.92
N PHE A 627 25.19 -20.19 -30.82
CA PHE A 627 24.79 -19.00 -30.09
C PHE A 627 25.25 -19.13 -28.62
N PRO A 628 26.57 -19.02 -28.35
CA PRO A 628 27.05 -19.03 -26.97
C PRO A 628 26.52 -17.79 -26.23
N ALA A 629 26.11 -17.97 -24.98
CA ALA A 629 25.62 -16.87 -24.17
C ALA A 629 26.74 -15.83 -23.97
N LEU A 630 26.56 -14.63 -24.51
CA LEU A 630 27.44 -13.48 -24.30
C LEU A 630 27.22 -12.96 -22.88
N ASN A 631 28.11 -13.32 -21.94
CA ASN A 631 28.38 -12.75 -20.60
C ASN A 631 27.23 -12.46 -19.61
N GLU A 632 25.96 -12.59 -19.98
CA GLU A 632 24.81 -12.57 -19.07
C GLU A 632 24.20 -13.98 -19.05
N LEU A 633 23.90 -14.51 -17.86
CA LEU A 633 23.24 -15.80 -17.67
C LEU A 633 21.82 -15.76 -18.27
N ARG A 634 21.70 -15.89 -19.60
CA ARG A 634 20.40 -15.98 -20.27
C ARG A 634 19.68 -17.26 -19.87
N GLU A 635 18.36 -17.16 -19.76
CA GLU A 635 17.48 -18.26 -19.41
C GLU A 635 17.54 -19.38 -20.44
N ILE A 636 17.34 -20.62 -20.00
CA ILE A 636 17.30 -21.81 -20.86
C ILE A 636 16.12 -21.81 -21.85
N SER A 637 15.09 -21.04 -21.55
CA SER A 637 13.88 -20.85 -22.34
C SER A 637 13.44 -19.41 -22.17
N ASP A 638 13.22 -18.71 -23.27
CA ASP A 638 12.76 -17.33 -23.29
C ASP A 638 11.64 -17.14 -24.32
N LEU A 639 10.59 -16.43 -23.93
CA LEU A 639 9.48 -16.09 -24.80
C LEU A 639 9.79 -14.78 -25.52
N ASN A 640 9.98 -14.84 -26.84
CA ASN A 640 9.96 -13.64 -27.63
C ASN A 640 8.52 -13.19 -27.87
N ARG A 641 8.11 -12.21 -27.05
CA ARG A 641 6.79 -11.57 -27.05
C ARG A 641 6.42 -10.97 -28.42
N LEU A 642 7.37 -10.50 -29.23
CA LEU A 642 7.09 -9.92 -30.55
C LEU A 642 6.74 -10.99 -31.60
N THR A 643 7.33 -12.18 -31.49
CA THR A 643 7.38 -13.14 -32.59
C THR A 643 6.52 -14.38 -32.36
N ALA A 644 5.95 -14.59 -31.17
CA ALA A 644 5.28 -15.83 -30.77
C ALA A 644 6.23 -17.05 -30.82
N ARG A 645 7.50 -16.86 -30.47
CA ARG A 645 8.49 -17.93 -30.42
C ARG A 645 8.98 -18.14 -28.99
N ILE A 646 8.95 -19.39 -28.55
CA ILE A 646 9.63 -19.82 -27.32
C ILE A 646 10.98 -20.39 -27.73
N ALA A 647 12.02 -19.59 -27.55
CA ALA A 647 13.39 -20.01 -27.84
C ALA A 647 13.93 -20.84 -26.67
N VAL A 648 14.34 -22.06 -26.95
CA VAL A 648 14.84 -23.01 -25.94
C VAL A 648 16.26 -23.42 -26.30
N MET A 649 17.20 -23.18 -25.40
CA MET A 649 18.60 -23.58 -25.58
C MET A 649 18.82 -25.02 -25.12
N ASN A 650 19.57 -25.82 -25.89
CA ASN A 650 20.01 -27.13 -25.43
C ASN A 650 21.07 -27.02 -24.32
N LEU A 651 21.16 -28.02 -23.43
CA LEU A 651 22.12 -28.06 -22.32
C LEU A 651 23.57 -28.17 -22.81
N GLY A 652 24.47 -27.46 -22.12
CA GLY A 652 25.91 -27.67 -22.26
C GLY A 652 26.40 -28.88 -21.46
N LYS A 653 27.51 -29.50 -21.87
CA LYS A 653 28.12 -30.61 -21.14
C LYS A 653 28.40 -30.21 -19.68
N GLY A 654 27.96 -31.06 -18.73
CA GLY A 654 28.17 -30.84 -17.29
C GLY A 654 27.22 -29.84 -16.63
N MET A 655 26.16 -29.40 -17.32
CA MET A 655 25.13 -28.51 -16.78
C MET A 655 23.81 -29.23 -16.57
N GLY A 656 22.96 -28.76 -15.64
CA GLY A 656 21.59 -29.26 -15.47
C GLY A 656 21.13 -29.44 -14.03
N GLY A 657 22.07 -29.61 -13.09
CA GLY A 657 21.75 -29.98 -11.71
C GLY A 657 21.07 -31.35 -11.63
N ASP A 658 20.35 -31.58 -10.54
CA ASP A 658 19.65 -32.84 -10.24
C ASP A 658 18.30 -32.97 -10.95
N TYR A 659 17.69 -31.84 -11.36
CA TYR A 659 16.33 -31.78 -11.89
C TYR A 659 16.22 -31.03 -13.25
N PRO A 660 17.04 -31.35 -14.26
CA PRO A 660 17.07 -30.62 -15.52
C PRO A 660 15.75 -30.70 -16.30
N LYS A 661 15.06 -31.84 -16.31
CA LYS A 661 13.81 -32.01 -17.06
C LYS A 661 12.67 -31.19 -16.45
N LEU A 662 12.55 -31.22 -15.12
CA LEU A 662 11.61 -30.37 -14.39
C LEU A 662 11.88 -28.89 -14.67
N ARG A 663 13.16 -28.48 -14.70
CA ARG A 663 13.54 -27.10 -14.99
C ARG A 663 13.09 -26.66 -16.38
N TYR A 664 13.31 -27.48 -17.41
CA TYR A 664 12.89 -27.16 -18.78
C TYR A 664 11.37 -27.13 -18.93
N PHE A 665 10.67 -28.13 -18.42
CA PHE A 665 9.22 -28.19 -18.54
C PHE A 665 8.51 -27.07 -17.84
N THR A 666 8.87 -26.81 -16.59
CA THR A 666 8.23 -25.73 -15.84
C THR A 666 8.44 -24.39 -16.53
N ARG A 667 9.65 -24.13 -17.04
CA ARG A 667 9.98 -22.93 -17.82
C ARG A 667 9.16 -22.81 -19.10
N ILE A 668 9.14 -23.83 -19.95
CA ILE A 668 8.41 -23.79 -21.24
C ILE A 668 6.90 -23.69 -20.99
N ALA A 669 6.36 -24.47 -20.05
CA ALA A 669 4.94 -24.42 -19.69
C ALA A 669 4.52 -23.05 -19.15
N LYS A 670 5.37 -22.40 -18.35
CA LYS A 670 5.14 -21.00 -17.93
C LYS A 670 5.19 -20.05 -19.13
N SER A 671 6.17 -20.17 -20.02
CA SER A 671 6.26 -19.32 -21.22
C SER A 671 5.05 -19.45 -22.14
N ILE A 672 4.43 -20.64 -22.23
CA ILE A 672 3.15 -20.83 -22.93
C ILE A 672 2.04 -19.99 -22.26
N VAL A 673 1.92 -20.07 -20.94
CA VAL A 673 0.92 -19.30 -20.16
C VAL A 673 1.16 -17.79 -20.28
N GLU A 674 2.42 -17.35 -20.17
CA GLU A 674 2.82 -15.96 -20.38
C GLU A 674 2.38 -15.45 -21.75
N ALA A 675 2.65 -16.21 -22.81
CA ALA A 675 2.33 -15.83 -24.18
C ALA A 675 0.83 -15.57 -24.37
N GLU A 676 -0.02 -16.44 -23.80
CA GLU A 676 -1.46 -16.26 -23.86
C GLU A 676 -1.95 -15.05 -23.05
N HIS A 677 -1.39 -14.83 -21.87
CA HIS A 677 -1.74 -13.69 -21.03
C HIS A 677 -1.37 -12.35 -21.67
N PHE A 678 -0.19 -12.24 -22.28
CA PHE A 678 0.21 -11.06 -23.03
C PHE A 678 -0.66 -10.87 -24.28
N SER A 679 -1.05 -11.95 -24.96
CA SER A 679 -1.99 -11.89 -26.07
C SER A 679 -3.32 -11.26 -25.65
N GLU A 680 -3.92 -11.70 -24.53
CA GLU A 680 -5.17 -11.09 -24.04
C GLU A 680 -4.98 -9.61 -23.66
N LEU A 681 -3.84 -9.27 -23.04
CA LEU A 681 -3.51 -7.88 -22.71
C LEU A 681 -3.44 -6.98 -23.96
N TRP A 682 -2.81 -7.47 -25.04
CA TRP A 682 -2.68 -6.69 -26.27
C TRP A 682 -3.99 -6.63 -27.09
N LYS A 683 -4.86 -7.64 -26.99
CA LYS A 683 -6.23 -7.55 -27.52
C LYS A 683 -6.99 -6.42 -26.86
N THR A 684 -6.81 -6.20 -25.56
CA THR A 684 -7.40 -5.07 -24.84
C THR A 684 -6.80 -3.75 -25.33
N TYR A 685 -5.47 -3.61 -25.37
CA TYR A 685 -4.84 -2.37 -25.86
C TYR A 685 -5.24 -2.00 -27.30
N ALA A 686 -5.39 -2.99 -28.18
CA ALA A 686 -5.84 -2.75 -29.55
C ALA A 686 -7.30 -2.26 -29.60
N ARG A 687 -8.17 -2.78 -28.72
CA ARG A 687 -9.57 -2.36 -28.64
C ARG A 687 -9.74 -0.95 -28.06
N GLU A 688 -8.94 -0.58 -27.07
CA GLU A 688 -8.91 0.76 -26.44
C GLU A 688 -8.40 1.89 -27.38
N ARG A 689 -7.71 1.54 -28.48
CA ARG A 689 -7.17 2.43 -29.52
C ARG A 689 -6.08 3.42 -29.14
N LYS A 690 -6.06 3.90 -27.89
CA LYS A 690 -5.14 4.96 -27.47
C LYS A 690 -3.78 4.43 -27.09
N GLU A 691 -2.78 5.12 -27.63
CA GLU A 691 -1.37 4.89 -27.32
C GLU A 691 -0.97 3.41 -27.39
N VAL A 692 -1.55 2.64 -28.32
CA VAL A 692 -1.38 1.18 -28.41
C VAL A 692 0.09 0.79 -28.44
N GLY A 693 0.91 1.52 -29.20
CA GLY A 693 2.35 1.29 -29.25
C GLY A 693 3.04 1.53 -27.91
N ARG A 694 2.67 2.58 -27.17
CA ARG A 694 3.23 2.84 -25.84
C ARG A 694 2.83 1.73 -24.86
N LYS A 695 1.56 1.37 -24.79
CA LYS A 695 1.06 0.31 -23.89
C LYS A 695 1.71 -1.04 -24.18
N PHE A 696 1.78 -1.40 -25.46
CA PHE A 696 2.44 -2.62 -25.93
C PHE A 696 3.92 -2.65 -25.52
N VAL A 697 4.68 -1.60 -25.83
CA VAL A 697 6.10 -1.52 -25.51
C VAL A 697 6.34 -1.52 -24.00
N ASN A 698 5.53 -0.79 -23.23
CA ASN A 698 5.59 -0.79 -21.78
C ASN A 698 5.41 -2.20 -21.20
N SER A 699 4.45 -2.98 -21.72
CA SER A 699 4.23 -4.37 -21.29
C SER A 699 5.40 -5.33 -21.61
N ILE A 700 6.28 -4.95 -22.55
CA ILE A 700 7.43 -5.78 -22.94
C ILE A 700 8.69 -5.39 -22.17
N LEU A 701 8.97 -4.09 -22.02
CA LEU A 701 10.24 -3.58 -21.50
C LEU A 701 10.52 -4.00 -20.05
N GLY A 702 9.48 -4.21 -19.24
CA GLY A 702 9.60 -4.74 -17.90
C GLY A 702 10.32 -3.81 -16.91
N HIS A 703 9.58 -3.10 -16.07
CA HIS A 703 10.15 -2.26 -14.99
C HIS A 703 10.11 -3.01 -13.65
N TYR A 704 11.16 -3.77 -13.34
CA TYR A 704 11.25 -4.55 -12.11
C TYR A 704 11.16 -3.66 -10.85
N GLY A 705 10.12 -3.88 -10.04
CA GLY A 705 9.93 -3.22 -8.75
C GLY A 705 10.67 -3.93 -7.62
N LYS A 706 11.29 -3.16 -6.70
CA LYS A 706 11.86 -3.72 -5.45
C LYS A 706 10.81 -4.02 -4.39
N ALA A 707 9.61 -3.45 -4.54
CA ALA A 707 8.52 -3.59 -3.57
C ALA A 707 7.94 -5.01 -3.54
N MET A 708 7.59 -5.49 -2.35
CA MET A 708 7.06 -6.86 -2.13
C MET A 708 5.69 -7.06 -2.79
N PHE A 709 4.86 -6.02 -2.86
CA PHE A 709 3.58 -6.01 -3.57
C PHE A 709 3.67 -5.25 -4.90
N SER A 710 4.83 -5.25 -5.57
CA SER A 710 4.91 -4.62 -6.88
C SER A 710 3.93 -5.27 -7.86
N ALA A 711 3.33 -4.46 -8.73
CA ALA A 711 2.44 -4.97 -9.78
C ALA A 711 3.14 -6.04 -10.66
N HIS A 712 4.45 -5.89 -10.89
CA HIS A 712 5.27 -6.90 -11.54
C HIS A 712 5.23 -8.26 -10.82
N HIS A 713 5.49 -8.31 -9.50
CA HIS A 713 5.46 -9.58 -8.75
C HIS A 713 4.07 -10.23 -8.74
N ILE A 714 3.00 -9.43 -8.63
CA ILE A 714 1.63 -9.93 -8.69
C ILE A 714 1.29 -10.49 -10.08
N PHE A 715 1.70 -9.81 -11.15
CA PHE A 715 1.54 -10.28 -12.53
C PHE A 715 2.33 -11.57 -12.80
N GLU A 716 3.58 -11.64 -12.35
CA GLU A 716 4.39 -12.85 -12.45
C GLU A 716 3.76 -14.02 -11.69
N ASN A 717 3.26 -13.78 -10.47
CA ASN A 717 2.55 -14.80 -9.71
C ASN A 717 1.26 -15.27 -10.41
N TRP A 718 0.55 -14.39 -11.11
CA TRP A 718 -0.64 -14.75 -11.88
C TRP A 718 -0.33 -15.79 -12.98
N HIS A 719 0.80 -15.67 -13.67
CA HIS A 719 1.27 -16.71 -14.62
C HIS A 719 1.48 -18.06 -13.92
N HIS A 720 2.12 -18.06 -12.73
CA HIS A 720 2.34 -19.27 -11.96
C HIS A 720 1.04 -19.90 -11.45
N ARG A 721 0.06 -19.11 -11.01
CA ARG A 721 -1.27 -19.61 -10.61
C ARG A 721 -1.98 -20.30 -11.77
N GLN A 722 -1.92 -19.72 -12.97
CA GLN A 722 -2.51 -20.32 -14.17
C GLN A 722 -1.76 -21.56 -14.66
N LEU A 723 -0.43 -21.58 -14.54
CA LEU A 723 0.36 -22.80 -14.74
C LEU A 723 -0.12 -23.93 -13.83
N THR A 724 -0.29 -23.67 -12.53
CA THR A 724 -0.78 -24.66 -11.57
C THR A 724 -2.20 -25.15 -11.90
N ALA A 725 -3.09 -24.25 -12.37
CA ALA A 725 -4.41 -24.65 -12.83
C ALA A 725 -4.34 -25.60 -14.05
N ARG A 726 -3.41 -25.38 -14.98
CA ARG A 726 -3.17 -26.29 -16.12
C ARG A 726 -2.53 -27.61 -15.72
N LEU A 727 -1.60 -27.60 -14.76
CA LEU A 727 -1.02 -28.84 -14.23
C LEU A 727 -2.09 -29.74 -13.60
N LYS A 728 -3.08 -29.16 -12.92
CA LYS A 728 -4.24 -29.91 -12.40
C LYS A 728 -5.07 -30.54 -13.53
N LYS A 729 -5.30 -29.81 -14.62
CA LYS A 729 -6.00 -30.34 -15.81
C LYS A 729 -5.20 -31.46 -16.49
N LEU A 730 -3.89 -31.29 -16.61
CA LEU A 730 -2.98 -32.32 -17.13
C LEU A 730 -3.04 -33.59 -16.27
N ALA A 731 -3.00 -33.45 -14.94
CA ALA A 731 -3.15 -34.58 -14.03
C ALA A 731 -4.47 -35.33 -14.24
N SER A 732 -5.58 -34.61 -14.46
CA SER A 732 -6.88 -35.22 -14.80
C SER A 732 -6.83 -35.99 -16.13
N SER A 733 -6.25 -35.40 -17.18
CA SER A 733 -6.07 -36.07 -18.49
C SER A 733 -5.26 -37.35 -18.36
N LEU A 734 -4.14 -37.31 -17.63
CA LEU A 734 -3.29 -38.48 -17.41
C LEU A 734 -4.01 -39.61 -16.65
N ALA A 735 -4.92 -39.27 -15.74
CA ALA A 735 -5.74 -40.26 -15.04
C ALA A 735 -6.73 -40.95 -16.00
N GLU A 736 -7.31 -40.19 -16.94
CA GLU A 736 -8.19 -40.72 -18.00
C GLU A 736 -7.42 -41.59 -19.02
N GLU A 737 -6.15 -41.28 -19.24
CA GLU A 737 -5.23 -42.03 -20.13
C GLU A 737 -4.60 -43.29 -19.47
N ASN A 738 -5.14 -43.78 -18.35
CA ASN A 738 -4.61 -44.93 -17.59
C ASN A 738 -3.16 -44.76 -17.08
N ARG A 739 -2.74 -43.53 -16.73
CA ARG A 739 -1.45 -43.25 -16.06
C ARG A 739 -1.65 -42.72 -14.62
N PRO A 740 -2.23 -43.51 -13.70
CA PRO A 740 -2.64 -43.02 -12.38
C PRO A 740 -1.48 -42.56 -11.50
N GLU A 741 -0.29 -43.19 -11.60
CA GLU A 741 0.88 -42.77 -10.84
C GLU A 741 1.42 -41.40 -11.28
N ASP A 742 1.51 -41.17 -12.59
CA ASP A 742 1.96 -39.88 -13.13
C ASP A 742 0.94 -38.79 -12.85
N ALA A 743 -0.35 -39.09 -13.01
CA ALA A 743 -1.44 -38.20 -12.62
C ALA A 743 -1.34 -37.77 -11.15
N SER A 744 -1.13 -38.72 -10.24
CA SER A 744 -0.97 -38.44 -8.81
C SER A 744 0.25 -37.55 -8.53
N ARG A 745 1.39 -37.83 -9.17
CA ARG A 745 2.62 -37.04 -9.02
C ARG A 745 2.48 -35.62 -9.59
N ILE A 746 1.89 -35.45 -10.77
CA ILE A 746 1.62 -34.12 -11.35
C ILE A 746 0.59 -33.35 -10.51
N ALA A 747 -0.42 -34.02 -9.97
CA ALA A 747 -1.36 -33.41 -9.02
C ALA A 747 -0.65 -32.94 -7.73
N ALA A 748 0.27 -33.75 -7.19
CA ALA A 748 1.07 -33.38 -6.04
C ALA A 748 2.01 -32.20 -6.36
N MET A 749 2.66 -32.18 -7.52
CA MET A 749 3.45 -31.04 -7.99
C MET A 749 2.63 -29.74 -8.03
N ALA A 750 1.39 -29.82 -8.51
CA ALA A 750 0.47 -28.67 -8.52
C ALA A 750 0.01 -28.27 -7.11
N ALA A 751 -0.19 -29.24 -6.20
CA ALA A 751 -0.62 -28.99 -4.82
C ALA A 751 0.49 -28.35 -3.95
N GLY A 752 1.76 -28.71 -4.19
CA GLY A 752 2.91 -28.14 -3.50
C GLY A 752 3.33 -26.76 -4.04
N TYR A 753 2.81 -26.32 -5.18
CA TYR A 753 3.23 -25.07 -5.82
C TYR A 753 2.83 -23.84 -4.99
N GLY A 754 3.80 -22.97 -4.70
CA GLY A 754 3.64 -21.80 -3.83
C GLY A 754 3.59 -22.13 -2.34
N LEU A 755 3.59 -23.41 -1.95
CA LEU A 755 3.48 -23.85 -0.57
C LEU A 755 4.86 -23.92 0.09
N SER A 756 4.94 -23.49 1.34
CA SER A 756 6.16 -23.58 2.14
C SER A 756 5.88 -23.50 3.64
N LEU A 757 6.84 -23.94 4.45
CA LEU A 757 6.81 -23.80 5.90
C LEU A 757 8.23 -23.75 6.48
N VAL A 758 8.43 -22.93 7.50
CA VAL A 758 9.61 -23.03 8.38
C VAL A 758 9.33 -24.01 9.49
N LEU A 759 10.18 -25.03 9.60
CA LEU A 759 10.11 -26.08 10.61
C LEU A 759 10.75 -25.61 11.94
N GLU A 760 10.61 -26.42 12.98
CA GLU A 760 10.97 -26.05 14.37
C GLU A 760 12.44 -25.67 14.54
N ASP A 761 13.34 -26.27 13.76
CA ASP A 761 14.78 -26.00 13.78
C ASP A 761 15.21 -24.81 12.92
N GLY A 762 14.26 -24.13 12.27
CA GLY A 762 14.51 -23.02 11.35
C GLY A 762 14.69 -23.43 9.89
N THR A 763 14.62 -24.73 9.56
CA THR A 763 14.67 -25.19 8.16
C THR A 763 13.45 -24.69 7.40
N PHE A 764 13.67 -23.85 6.39
CA PHE A 764 12.63 -23.44 5.45
C PHE A 764 12.48 -24.48 4.34
N LEU A 765 11.31 -25.11 4.21
CA LEU A 765 11.03 -26.09 3.15
C LEU A 765 10.06 -25.51 2.12
N PRO A 766 10.53 -25.12 0.91
CA PRO A 766 9.66 -24.83 -0.22
C PRO A 766 9.18 -26.12 -0.88
N CYS A 767 7.94 -26.12 -1.35
CA CYS A 767 7.31 -27.28 -2.00
C CYS A 767 7.10 -27.10 -3.51
N SER A 768 7.55 -25.98 -4.11
CA SER A 768 7.44 -25.78 -5.55
C SER A 768 8.56 -26.50 -6.30
N ALA A 769 8.20 -27.33 -7.26
CA ALA A 769 9.17 -27.97 -8.15
C ALA A 769 10.03 -26.96 -8.93
N TRP A 770 9.46 -25.80 -9.28
CA TRP A 770 10.18 -24.69 -9.91
C TRP A 770 11.36 -24.21 -9.06
N THR A 771 11.15 -24.03 -7.76
CA THR A 771 12.14 -23.53 -6.80
C THR A 771 13.29 -24.53 -6.66
N TRP A 772 12.99 -25.81 -6.46
CA TRP A 772 13.99 -26.88 -6.37
C TRP A 772 14.81 -27.05 -7.65
N ALA A 773 14.13 -27.14 -8.79
CA ALA A 773 14.81 -27.30 -10.08
C ALA A 773 15.65 -26.07 -10.43
N GLY A 774 15.17 -24.86 -10.12
CA GLY A 774 15.92 -23.62 -10.33
C GLY A 774 17.14 -23.47 -9.41
N TYR A 775 17.01 -23.86 -8.14
CA TYR A 775 18.11 -23.82 -7.17
C TYR A 775 19.22 -24.82 -7.54
N SER A 776 18.85 -26.07 -7.81
CA SER A 776 19.80 -27.11 -8.23
C SER A 776 20.49 -26.77 -9.56
N PHE A 777 19.77 -26.21 -10.53
CA PHE A 777 20.35 -25.77 -11.80
C PHE A 777 21.43 -24.68 -11.64
N LYS A 778 21.34 -23.84 -10.60
CA LYS A 778 22.34 -22.82 -10.26
C LYS A 778 23.51 -23.37 -9.43
N GLY A 779 23.58 -24.68 -9.21
CA GLY A 779 24.61 -25.36 -8.41
C GLY A 779 24.30 -25.43 -6.92
N GLY A 780 23.07 -25.12 -6.51
CA GLY A 780 22.64 -25.27 -5.12
C GLY A 780 22.44 -26.74 -4.73
N GLU A 781 22.92 -27.13 -3.56
CA GLU A 781 22.74 -28.48 -3.01
C GLU A 781 21.77 -28.46 -1.81
N GLY A 782 20.99 -29.54 -1.66
CA GLY A 782 20.06 -29.70 -0.54
C GLY A 782 18.78 -28.86 -0.66
N VAL A 783 18.28 -28.38 0.48
CA VAL A 783 17.04 -27.59 0.53
C VAL A 783 17.29 -26.18 -0.02
N PRO A 784 16.43 -25.65 -0.90
CA PRO A 784 16.62 -24.31 -1.46
C PRO A 784 16.66 -23.22 -0.38
N THR A 785 17.61 -22.28 -0.52
CA THR A 785 17.79 -21.17 0.43
C THR A 785 16.79 -20.03 0.19
N PRO A 786 16.57 -19.15 1.18
CA PRO A 786 15.59 -18.08 1.05
C PRO A 786 15.73 -17.14 -0.15
N LEU A 787 16.95 -16.97 -0.66
CA LEU A 787 17.24 -16.15 -1.85
C LEU A 787 16.64 -16.71 -3.14
N SER A 788 16.21 -17.97 -3.17
CA SER A 788 15.63 -18.63 -4.35
C SER A 788 14.10 -18.60 -4.41
N LEU A 789 13.43 -18.06 -3.38
CA LEU A 789 12.02 -18.32 -3.05
C LEU A 789 10.99 -17.33 -3.64
N HIS A 790 11.29 -16.71 -4.78
CA HIS A 790 10.35 -15.79 -5.42
C HIS A 790 8.95 -16.40 -5.63
N ILE A 791 8.84 -17.71 -5.93
CA ILE A 791 7.54 -18.37 -6.09
C ILE A 791 6.73 -18.36 -4.79
N GLU A 792 7.28 -18.90 -3.71
CA GLU A 792 6.62 -19.00 -2.41
C GLU A 792 6.30 -17.59 -1.85
N ARG A 793 7.25 -16.66 -2.00
CA ARG A 793 7.11 -15.27 -1.58
C ARG A 793 5.97 -14.59 -2.31
N ASP A 794 6.00 -14.56 -3.64
CA ASP A 794 5.04 -13.81 -4.45
C ASP A 794 3.64 -14.45 -4.35
N TRP A 795 3.57 -15.77 -4.15
CA TRP A 795 2.31 -16.48 -3.91
C TRP A 795 1.66 -16.08 -2.59
N PHE A 796 2.42 -16.11 -1.49
CA PHE A 796 1.91 -15.70 -0.19
C PHE A 796 1.56 -14.20 -0.18
N ASN A 797 2.39 -13.35 -0.79
CA ASN A 797 2.14 -11.92 -0.88
C ASN A 797 0.85 -11.63 -1.65
N HIS A 798 0.60 -12.34 -2.75
CA HIS A 798 -0.64 -12.20 -3.51
C HIS A 798 -1.85 -12.63 -2.65
N ASP A 799 -1.78 -13.77 -1.96
CA ASP A 799 -2.84 -14.21 -1.02
C ASP A 799 -3.09 -13.18 0.10
N LEU A 800 -2.02 -12.60 0.65
CA LEU A 800 -2.11 -11.57 1.69
C LEU A 800 -2.79 -10.31 1.17
N LEU A 801 -2.44 -9.85 -0.03
CA LEU A 801 -3.07 -8.69 -0.67
C LEU A 801 -4.55 -8.95 -0.94
N GLU A 802 -4.92 -10.11 -1.49
CA GLU A 802 -6.31 -10.50 -1.74
C GLU A 802 -7.15 -10.50 -0.45
N GLU A 803 -6.63 -11.10 0.63
CA GLU A 803 -7.34 -11.16 1.91
C GLU A 803 -7.46 -9.79 2.59
N LEU A 804 -6.41 -8.95 2.51
CA LEU A 804 -6.47 -7.57 3.00
C LEU A 804 -7.52 -6.76 2.25
N TYR A 805 -7.47 -6.77 0.93
CA TYR A 805 -8.37 -6.00 0.07
C TYR A 805 -9.83 -6.44 0.26
N LYS A 806 -10.07 -7.75 0.39
CA LYS A 806 -11.38 -8.33 0.71
C LYS A 806 -11.91 -7.91 2.08
N GLU A 807 -11.09 -7.98 3.13
CA GLU A 807 -11.51 -7.59 4.48
C GLU A 807 -11.75 -6.08 4.59
N MET A 808 -11.07 -5.30 3.76
CA MET A 808 -11.35 -3.88 3.57
C MET A 808 -12.67 -3.63 2.84
N GLY A 809 -13.35 -4.66 2.32
CA GLY A 809 -14.67 -4.56 1.69
C GLY A 809 -14.63 -4.31 0.19
N TYR A 810 -13.49 -4.53 -0.46
CA TYR A 810 -13.31 -4.42 -1.91
C TYR A 810 -13.29 -5.79 -2.60
N ASN A 811 -13.36 -5.81 -3.92
CA ASN A 811 -13.37 -7.04 -4.72
C ASN A 811 -11.95 -7.42 -5.19
N PRO A 812 -11.37 -8.55 -4.76
CA PRO A 812 -10.03 -8.97 -5.17
C PRO A 812 -9.79 -9.07 -6.69
N ALA A 813 -10.85 -9.25 -7.50
CA ALA A 813 -10.72 -9.28 -8.95
C ALA A 813 -10.15 -7.96 -9.52
N GLU A 814 -10.39 -6.84 -8.86
CA GLU A 814 -9.90 -5.50 -9.26
C GLU A 814 -8.37 -5.38 -9.14
N ILE A 815 -7.71 -6.24 -8.36
CA ILE A 815 -6.25 -6.22 -8.19
C ILE A 815 -5.58 -6.39 -9.56
N MET A 816 -6.04 -7.35 -10.36
CA MET A 816 -5.43 -7.60 -11.68
C MET A 816 -5.75 -6.51 -12.69
N GLU A 817 -6.92 -5.88 -12.60
CA GLU A 817 -7.27 -4.69 -13.41
C GLU A 817 -6.25 -3.57 -13.14
N GLN A 818 -5.99 -3.28 -11.86
CA GLN A 818 -4.99 -2.28 -11.46
C GLN A 818 -3.58 -2.65 -11.90
N VAL A 819 -3.22 -3.93 -11.87
CA VAL A 819 -1.92 -4.43 -12.35
C VAL A 819 -1.77 -4.18 -13.86
N PHE A 820 -2.77 -4.52 -14.66
CA PHE A 820 -2.73 -4.32 -16.12
C PHE A 820 -2.63 -2.84 -16.51
N GLN A 821 -3.35 -1.98 -15.79
CA GLN A 821 -3.29 -0.54 -15.93
C GLN A 821 -1.89 0.02 -15.58
N LEU A 822 -1.28 -0.45 -14.48
CA LEU A 822 0.09 -0.03 -14.13
C LEU A 822 1.12 -0.51 -15.16
N ILE A 823 0.97 -1.72 -15.69
CA ILE A 823 1.82 -2.25 -16.78
C ILE A 823 1.67 -1.38 -18.04
N SER A 824 0.43 -1.03 -18.43
CA SER A 824 0.18 -0.19 -19.61
C SER A 824 0.81 1.20 -19.48
N GLN A 825 0.95 1.71 -18.25
CA GLN A 825 1.62 2.98 -17.92
C GLN A 825 3.14 2.86 -17.78
N GLY A 826 3.73 1.67 -17.84
CA GLY A 826 5.16 1.46 -17.57
C GLY A 826 5.50 1.63 -16.08
N ARG A 827 4.52 1.42 -15.21
CA ARG A 827 4.56 1.65 -13.75
C ARG A 827 4.42 0.34 -12.96
N GLU A 828 4.74 -0.78 -13.55
CA GLU A 828 4.66 -2.11 -12.90
C GLU A 828 5.58 -2.27 -11.67
N SER A 829 6.56 -1.36 -11.49
CA SER A 829 7.36 -1.28 -10.27
C SER A 829 6.59 -0.70 -9.07
N SER A 830 5.39 -0.15 -9.28
CA SER A 830 4.57 0.51 -8.25
C SER A 830 4.10 -0.50 -7.21
N ASP A 831 4.16 -0.09 -5.93
CA ASP A 831 3.72 -0.90 -4.79
C ASP A 831 2.20 -0.84 -4.64
N LEU A 832 1.53 -1.98 -4.81
CA LEU A 832 0.08 -2.08 -4.69
C LEU A 832 -0.42 -1.86 -3.26
N SER A 833 0.43 -1.95 -2.23
CA SER A 833 0.02 -1.54 -0.87
C SER A 833 -0.25 -0.04 -0.77
N VAL A 834 0.46 0.77 -1.56
CA VAL A 834 0.21 2.21 -1.67
C VAL A 834 -1.00 2.47 -2.55
N VAL A 835 -1.09 1.80 -3.70
CA VAL A 835 -2.12 2.05 -4.72
C VAL A 835 -3.51 1.54 -4.28
N LEU A 836 -3.58 0.32 -3.73
CA LEU A 836 -4.85 -0.34 -3.38
C LEU A 836 -5.19 -0.23 -1.89
N LEU A 837 -4.20 -0.28 -1.00
CA LEU A 837 -4.44 -0.27 0.45
C LEU A 837 -4.29 1.12 1.09
N GLY A 838 -3.86 2.13 0.32
CA GLY A 838 -3.66 3.50 0.80
C GLY A 838 -2.58 3.62 1.88
N VAL A 839 -1.65 2.67 1.94
CA VAL A 839 -0.57 2.66 2.94
C VAL A 839 0.42 3.78 2.60
N LYS A 840 0.60 4.72 3.53
CA LYS A 840 1.69 5.69 3.47
C LYS A 840 2.99 5.03 3.96
N PRO A 841 4.13 5.23 3.28
CA PRO A 841 5.40 4.71 3.76
C PRO A 841 5.69 5.17 5.19
N PRO A 842 6.02 4.27 6.13
CA PRO A 842 6.37 4.66 7.48
C PRO A 842 7.66 5.49 7.50
N ARG A 843 7.82 6.36 8.51
CA ARG A 843 9.09 7.07 8.76
C ARG A 843 10.10 6.16 9.43
N GLU A 844 9.60 5.15 10.13
CA GLU A 844 10.34 4.22 10.95
C GLU A 844 11.18 3.30 10.05
N GLU A 845 12.47 3.19 10.37
CA GLU A 845 13.37 2.33 9.62
C GLU A 845 13.27 0.88 10.10
N ILE A 846 13.62 -0.06 9.23
CA ILE A 846 13.57 -1.47 9.52
C ILE A 846 14.92 -2.06 9.18
N VAL A 847 15.53 -2.67 10.19
CA VAL A 847 16.83 -3.31 10.03
C VAL A 847 16.58 -4.67 9.39
N ILE A 848 16.90 -4.76 8.08
CA ILE A 848 16.90 -6.04 7.38
C ILE A 848 18.07 -6.86 7.92
N GLN A 849 17.77 -8.03 8.47
CA GLN A 849 18.78 -8.91 9.04
C GLN A 849 19.43 -9.76 7.95
N GLU A 850 20.74 -9.96 8.05
CA GLU A 850 21.44 -10.92 7.20
C GLU A 850 21.01 -12.36 7.59
N LEU A 851 20.64 -13.14 6.58
CA LEU A 851 20.26 -14.54 6.75
C LEU A 851 21.52 -15.40 6.89
N GLU A 852 21.95 -15.59 8.13
CA GLU A 852 23.07 -16.47 8.45
C GLU A 852 22.59 -17.73 9.17
N ASN A 853 23.21 -18.87 8.84
CA ASN A 853 23.00 -20.12 9.56
C ASN A 853 23.76 -20.05 10.90
N TRP A 854 23.12 -19.45 11.88
CA TRP A 854 23.68 -19.28 13.21
C TRP A 854 23.86 -20.62 13.93
N PRO A 855 24.99 -20.82 14.62
CA PRO A 855 25.17 -21.97 15.49
C PRO A 855 24.28 -21.87 16.74
N LYS A 856 23.94 -23.02 17.33
CA LYS A 856 23.12 -23.09 18.54
C LYS A 856 23.88 -22.58 19.76
N ALA A 857 23.21 -21.79 20.60
CA ALA A 857 23.70 -21.46 21.93
C ALA A 857 23.49 -22.64 22.90
N ARG A 858 24.32 -22.76 23.93
CA ARG A 858 24.12 -23.75 25.00
C ARG A 858 22.99 -23.32 25.94
N MET A 859 22.36 -24.31 26.57
CA MET A 859 21.28 -24.07 27.52
C MET A 859 21.81 -23.51 28.84
N LEU A 860 21.06 -22.60 29.45
CA LEU A 860 21.33 -22.14 30.81
C LEU A 860 21.13 -23.27 31.82
N LYS A 861 21.98 -23.29 32.84
CA LYS A 861 21.92 -24.25 33.94
C LYS A 861 21.04 -23.72 35.07
N ARG A 862 19.91 -24.39 35.32
CA ARG A 862 19.00 -24.07 36.44
C ARG A 862 19.72 -24.21 37.79
N PHE A 863 19.46 -23.28 38.70
CA PHE A 863 19.92 -23.39 40.08
C PHE A 863 19.15 -24.49 40.82
N SER A 864 19.86 -25.34 41.56
CA SER A 864 19.28 -26.55 42.17
C SER A 864 18.26 -26.26 43.28
N ARG A 865 18.25 -25.05 43.84
CA ARG A 865 17.31 -24.63 44.90
C ARG A 865 16.17 -23.75 44.39
N ASN A 866 15.89 -23.77 43.08
CA ASN A 866 14.72 -23.07 42.54
C ASN A 866 13.40 -23.65 43.11
N PRO A 867 12.38 -22.81 43.35
CA PRO A 867 12.37 -21.36 43.23
C PRO A 867 13.14 -20.66 44.37
N ILE A 868 13.76 -19.51 44.08
CA ILE A 868 14.48 -18.69 45.07
C ILE A 868 13.56 -17.71 45.79
N LEU A 869 12.43 -17.32 45.19
CA LEU A 869 11.36 -16.56 45.84
C LEU A 869 10.00 -17.14 45.47
N SER A 870 9.14 -17.27 46.48
CA SER A 870 7.73 -17.62 46.36
C SER A 870 6.86 -16.60 47.10
N PRO A 871 5.54 -16.53 46.79
CA PRO A 871 4.61 -15.62 47.44
C PRO A 871 4.51 -15.88 48.95
N ILE A 872 4.51 -14.82 49.76
CA ILE A 872 4.32 -14.90 51.22
C ILE A 872 2.87 -14.56 51.53
N LYS A 873 2.09 -15.54 51.99
CA LYS A 873 0.63 -15.37 52.17
C LYS A 873 0.24 -14.27 53.16
N ASP A 874 1.07 -14.03 54.17
CA ASP A 874 0.83 -13.02 55.19
C ASP A 874 1.12 -11.58 54.70
N HIS A 875 1.87 -11.42 53.61
CA HIS A 875 2.14 -10.11 53.02
C HIS A 875 1.04 -9.75 52.01
N TRP A 876 0.11 -8.89 52.41
CA TRP A 876 -1.08 -8.56 51.61
C TRP A 876 -0.77 -8.16 50.15
N TRP A 877 0.34 -7.47 49.91
CA TRP A 877 0.75 -6.90 48.63
C TRP A 877 1.50 -7.85 47.69
N GLU A 878 1.98 -9.00 48.19
CA GLU A 878 2.70 -10.02 47.40
C GLU A 878 2.17 -11.46 47.61
N SER A 879 1.05 -11.58 48.31
CA SER A 879 0.46 -12.86 48.74
C SER A 879 -0.02 -13.76 47.61
N LYS A 880 -0.33 -13.21 46.43
CA LYS A 880 -0.76 -13.99 45.27
C LYS A 880 0.43 -14.47 44.45
N TYR A 881 1.25 -13.55 43.94
CA TYR A 881 2.31 -13.86 43.00
C TYR A 881 3.56 -12.99 43.21
N VAL A 882 4.73 -13.57 42.96
CA VAL A 882 6.02 -12.87 42.89
C VAL A 882 6.69 -13.29 41.59
N LEU A 883 6.91 -12.34 40.70
CA LEU A 883 7.32 -12.61 39.33
C LEU A 883 8.24 -11.53 38.79
N ASN A 884 8.82 -11.77 37.61
CA ASN A 884 9.48 -10.79 36.74
C ASN A 884 10.34 -9.77 37.50
N THR A 885 11.57 -10.14 37.82
CA THR A 885 12.48 -9.31 38.62
C THR A 885 13.55 -8.64 37.78
N ALA A 886 13.75 -7.35 38.02
CA ALA A 886 15.00 -6.67 37.68
C ALA A 886 16.11 -7.21 38.59
N ALA A 887 17.35 -7.13 38.12
CA ALA A 887 18.52 -7.46 38.92
C ALA A 887 19.58 -6.38 38.73
N LEU A 888 20.13 -5.87 39.82
CA LEU A 888 21.18 -4.86 39.81
C LEU A 888 22.34 -5.33 40.69
N ARG A 889 23.55 -5.43 40.13
CA ARG A 889 24.76 -5.68 40.92
C ARG A 889 25.37 -4.36 41.36
N VAL A 890 25.67 -4.25 42.66
CA VAL A 890 26.49 -3.19 43.21
C VAL A 890 27.49 -3.86 44.14
N LYS A 891 28.76 -3.92 43.72
CA LYS A 891 29.82 -4.64 44.45
C LYS A 891 29.46 -6.13 44.62
N ASP A 892 29.53 -6.62 45.85
CA ASP A 892 29.31 -8.01 46.23
C ASP A 892 27.83 -8.42 46.31
N ARG A 893 26.89 -7.47 46.16
CA ARG A 893 25.45 -7.74 46.33
C ARG A 893 24.68 -7.59 45.02
N VAL A 894 23.63 -8.40 44.90
CA VAL A 894 22.63 -8.30 43.85
C VAL A 894 21.30 -7.87 44.46
N TYR A 895 20.73 -6.80 43.94
CA TYR A 895 19.44 -6.25 44.34
C TYR A 895 18.38 -6.69 43.33
N LEU A 896 17.40 -7.45 43.80
CA LEU A 896 16.29 -7.97 43.01
C LEU A 896 15.06 -7.09 43.23
N LEU A 897 14.74 -6.25 42.24
CA LEU A 897 13.51 -5.45 42.23
C LEU A 897 12.42 -6.27 41.54
N TYR A 898 11.60 -6.97 42.32
CA TYR A 898 10.64 -7.94 41.78
C TYR A 898 9.22 -7.40 41.71
N ARG A 899 8.48 -7.81 40.68
CA ARG A 899 7.04 -7.55 40.62
C ARG A 899 6.32 -8.46 41.62
N ALA A 900 5.47 -7.84 42.43
CA ALA A 900 4.60 -8.49 43.39
C ALA A 900 3.14 -8.18 43.07
N PHE A 901 2.27 -9.17 43.27
CA PHE A 901 0.83 -9.01 43.09
C PHE A 901 0.08 -9.47 44.35
N GLY A 902 -0.77 -8.58 44.86
CA GLY A 902 -1.49 -8.78 46.11
C GLY A 902 -2.94 -9.21 45.93
N GLN A 903 -3.64 -9.41 47.06
CA GLN A 903 -5.08 -9.72 47.04
C GLN A 903 -5.92 -8.61 46.41
N ASP A 904 -5.44 -7.37 46.50
CA ASP A 904 -6.05 -6.16 45.97
C ASP A 904 -5.91 -5.99 44.46
N GLU A 905 -5.27 -6.96 43.78
CA GLU A 905 -5.10 -7.01 42.34
C GLU A 905 -4.31 -5.84 41.75
N VAL A 906 -3.30 -5.36 42.49
CA VAL A 906 -2.40 -4.28 42.09
C VAL A 906 -0.95 -4.76 42.11
N SER A 907 -0.25 -4.58 40.98
CA SER A 907 1.19 -4.89 40.90
C SER A 907 2.04 -3.79 41.56
N ARG A 908 3.05 -4.19 42.34
CA ARG A 908 4.02 -3.32 43.03
C ARG A 908 5.43 -3.87 42.88
N ILE A 909 6.45 -3.07 43.22
CA ILE A 909 7.84 -3.52 43.21
C ILE A 909 8.33 -3.77 44.63
N GLY A 910 8.76 -5.00 44.89
CA GLY A 910 9.44 -5.41 46.13
C GLY A 910 10.96 -5.42 45.97
N LEU A 911 11.68 -5.59 47.08
CA LEU A 911 13.14 -5.68 47.09
C LEU A 911 13.63 -6.90 47.87
N ALA A 912 14.45 -7.71 47.22
CA ALA A 912 15.25 -8.76 47.85
C ALA A 912 16.75 -8.54 47.57
N ILE A 913 17.61 -8.89 48.51
CA ILE A 913 19.06 -8.74 48.42
C ILE A 913 19.69 -10.14 48.40
N SER A 914 20.55 -10.40 47.42
CA SER A 914 21.21 -11.68 47.19
C SER A 914 22.73 -11.55 47.16
N ASP A 915 23.44 -12.63 47.53
CA ASP A 915 24.88 -12.80 47.32
C ASP A 915 25.19 -13.25 45.87
N GLY A 916 24.17 -13.37 45.03
CA GLY A 916 24.20 -13.97 43.71
C GLY A 916 23.33 -15.22 43.63
N TYR A 917 23.39 -16.09 44.64
CA TYR A 917 22.70 -17.40 44.60
C TYR A 917 21.65 -17.56 45.70
N ASN A 918 21.92 -17.04 46.90
CA ASN A 918 21.03 -17.10 48.05
C ASN A 918 20.43 -15.72 48.34
N ILE A 919 19.18 -15.68 48.79
CA ILE A 919 18.55 -14.47 49.31
C ILE A 919 19.02 -14.27 50.75
N ILE A 920 19.64 -13.13 51.02
CA ILE A 920 20.12 -12.73 52.35
C ILE A 920 19.05 -11.96 53.10
N GLU A 921 18.29 -11.12 52.38
CA GLU A 921 17.26 -10.26 52.95
C GLU A 921 16.13 -10.06 51.93
N ARG A 922 14.89 -9.97 52.42
CA ARG A 922 13.70 -9.59 51.65
C ARG A 922 12.89 -8.62 52.50
N LEU A 923 12.55 -7.46 51.94
CA LEU A 923 11.79 -6.45 52.68
C LEU A 923 10.32 -6.85 52.81
N ASP A 924 9.69 -6.45 53.92
CA ASP A 924 8.28 -6.73 54.26
C ASP A 924 7.28 -5.75 53.60
N LYS A 925 7.80 -4.65 53.05
CA LYS A 925 7.04 -3.60 52.35
C LYS A 925 7.55 -3.40 50.91
N PRO A 926 6.67 -2.98 49.98
CA PRO A 926 7.08 -2.62 48.63
C PRO A 926 7.98 -1.38 48.65
N VAL A 927 8.91 -1.30 47.71
CA VAL A 927 9.84 -0.17 47.52
C VAL A 927 9.38 0.80 46.43
N PHE A 928 8.37 0.43 45.64
CA PHE A 928 7.72 1.30 44.66
C PHE A 928 6.25 0.88 44.48
N VAL A 929 5.34 1.84 44.56
CA VAL A 929 3.88 1.64 44.51
C VAL A 929 3.23 2.62 43.53
N PRO A 930 2.05 2.29 42.95
CA PRO A 930 1.32 3.23 42.08
C PRO A 930 0.98 4.57 42.74
N GLU A 931 1.18 5.68 42.01
CA GLU A 931 0.77 7.04 42.41
C GLU A 931 0.02 7.81 41.32
N THR A 932 0.14 7.43 40.04
CA THR A 932 -0.54 8.12 38.93
C THR A 932 -1.75 7.34 38.43
N GLU A 933 -2.64 8.00 37.68
CA GLU A 933 -3.78 7.33 37.04
C GLU A 933 -3.33 6.21 36.09
N GLN A 934 -2.21 6.41 35.40
CA GLN A 934 -1.65 5.44 34.46
C GLN A 934 -1.11 4.19 35.16
N GLU A 935 -0.86 4.25 36.46
CA GLU A 935 -0.34 3.15 37.29
C GLU A 935 -1.44 2.45 38.10
N ARG A 936 -2.71 2.86 37.97
CA ARG A 936 -3.80 2.47 38.89
C ARG A 936 -3.95 0.96 39.11
N LYS A 937 -3.61 0.13 38.11
CA LYS A 937 -3.62 -1.34 38.19
C LYS A 937 -2.24 -1.96 38.42
N GLY A 938 -1.18 -1.17 38.35
CA GLY A 938 0.12 -1.53 38.90
C GLY A 938 1.33 -0.95 38.17
N CYS A 939 2.49 -1.15 38.80
CA CYS A 939 3.81 -0.96 38.22
C CYS A 939 4.41 -2.36 37.98
N GLU A 940 4.69 -2.71 36.72
CA GLU A 940 5.00 -4.09 36.32
C GLU A 940 6.36 -4.23 35.64
N ASP A 941 6.97 -5.39 35.84
CA ASP A 941 8.13 -5.92 35.12
C ASP A 941 9.29 -4.90 34.99
N PRO A 942 9.90 -4.48 36.12
CA PRO A 942 10.93 -3.45 36.11
C PRO A 942 12.23 -3.93 35.46
N ARG A 943 12.89 -3.06 34.69
CA ARG A 943 14.28 -3.22 34.22
C ARG A 943 15.09 -2.04 34.72
N VAL A 944 16.28 -2.30 35.25
CA VAL A 944 17.11 -1.29 35.90
C VAL A 944 18.50 -1.22 35.31
N VAL A 945 19.02 -0.01 35.19
CA VAL A 945 20.42 0.28 34.86
C VAL A 945 20.93 1.43 35.71
N ILE A 946 22.24 1.49 35.90
CA ILE A 946 22.91 2.66 36.47
C ILE A 946 23.41 3.50 35.30
N ILE A 947 23.04 4.77 35.29
CA ILE A 947 23.58 5.77 34.37
C ILE A 947 24.19 6.86 35.26
N GLU A 948 25.49 7.04 35.15
CA GLU A 948 26.26 7.88 36.08
C GLU A 948 26.08 7.37 37.53
N ASP A 949 25.51 8.17 38.43
CA ASP A 949 25.26 7.80 39.84
C ASP A 949 23.76 7.67 40.19
N GLU A 950 22.89 7.55 39.18
CA GLU A 950 21.44 7.30 39.36
C GLU A 950 21.03 5.94 38.80
N ILE A 951 20.19 5.22 39.57
CA ILE A 951 19.47 4.03 39.11
C ILE A 951 18.27 4.51 38.32
N PHE A 952 18.19 4.13 37.05
CA PHE A 952 17.01 4.33 36.21
C PHE A 952 16.24 3.01 36.13
N MET A 953 14.94 3.09 36.38
CA MET A 953 13.99 1.99 36.26
C MET A 953 13.00 2.30 35.15
N LEU A 954 12.98 1.48 34.10
CA LEU A 954 11.88 1.42 33.15
C LEU A 954 10.92 0.30 33.57
N TYR A 955 9.63 0.60 33.57
CA TYR A 955 8.58 -0.32 33.99
C TYR A 955 7.31 -0.10 33.17
N THR A 956 6.41 -1.08 33.20
CA THR A 956 5.09 -0.95 32.61
C THR A 956 4.14 -0.32 33.63
N ALA A 957 3.63 0.88 33.33
CA ALA A 957 2.49 1.47 34.03
C ALA A 957 1.20 0.95 33.40
N TYR A 958 0.33 0.36 34.21
CA TYR A 958 -0.92 -0.22 33.76
C TYR A 958 -2.12 0.40 34.49
N ASP A 959 -3.09 0.92 33.73
CA ASP A 959 -4.29 1.57 34.27
C ASP A 959 -5.54 0.65 34.26
N GLY A 960 -5.42 -0.54 33.66
CA GLY A 960 -6.50 -1.50 33.41
C GLY A 960 -7.03 -1.51 31.98
N VAL A 961 -6.63 -0.55 31.15
CA VAL A 961 -7.07 -0.36 29.75
C VAL A 961 -5.89 -0.30 28.80
N VAL A 962 -4.79 0.37 29.15
CA VAL A 962 -3.57 0.53 28.35
C VAL A 962 -2.35 0.22 29.21
N ALA A 963 -1.40 -0.52 28.65
CA ALA A 963 -0.08 -0.71 29.23
C ALA A 963 0.93 0.21 28.53
N GLN A 964 1.65 1.03 29.30
CA GLN A 964 2.58 2.02 28.77
C GLN A 964 3.93 1.95 29.48
N ILE A 965 5.00 2.35 28.79
CA ILE A 965 6.32 2.47 29.40
C ILE A 965 6.42 3.77 30.22
N ALA A 966 6.79 3.62 31.49
CA ALA A 966 7.11 4.70 32.41
C ALA A 966 8.56 4.58 32.89
N ALA A 967 9.12 5.72 33.32
CA ALA A 967 10.47 5.82 33.86
C ALA A 967 10.45 6.43 35.26
N ALA A 968 11.28 5.87 36.14
CA ALA A 968 11.58 6.43 37.46
C ALA A 968 13.09 6.38 37.71
N SER A 969 13.61 7.25 38.58
CA SER A 969 15.02 7.20 38.97
C SER A 969 15.25 7.52 40.44
N ILE A 970 16.34 7.01 41.00
CA ILE A 970 16.80 7.29 42.36
C ILE A 970 18.34 7.30 42.40
N PRO A 971 18.99 8.23 43.12
CA PRO A 971 20.44 8.17 43.31
C PRO A 971 20.87 6.84 43.95
N VAL A 972 21.96 6.24 43.47
CA VAL A 972 22.48 4.95 44.00
C VAL A 972 22.67 5.03 45.51
N LYS A 973 23.21 6.14 46.01
CA LYS A 973 23.41 6.38 47.45
C LYS A 973 22.10 6.32 48.25
N ASP A 974 21.04 6.96 47.75
CA ASP A 974 19.75 7.02 48.43
C ASP A 974 19.07 5.64 48.41
N PHE A 975 19.18 4.90 47.31
CA PHE A 975 18.70 3.51 47.21
C PHE A 975 19.41 2.59 48.21
N LEU A 976 20.73 2.67 48.30
CA LEU A 976 21.51 1.86 49.26
C LEU A 976 21.23 2.23 50.72
N ASN A 977 20.90 3.50 50.99
CA ASN A 977 20.45 3.98 52.30
C ASN A 977 18.99 3.64 52.62
N ARG A 978 18.27 3.00 51.68
CA ARG A 978 16.85 2.62 51.80
C ARG A 978 15.89 3.81 51.86
N ASP A 979 16.28 4.96 51.30
CA ASP A 979 15.45 6.17 51.20
C ASP A 979 14.49 6.08 50.00
N PHE A 980 13.65 5.03 49.95
CA PHE A 980 12.82 4.73 48.77
C PHE A 980 11.76 5.80 48.44
N ASP A 981 11.38 6.65 49.40
CA ASP A 981 10.49 7.80 49.14
C ASP A 981 11.11 8.84 48.18
N ARG A 982 12.41 8.73 47.87
CA ARG A 982 13.13 9.61 46.94
C ARG A 982 13.07 9.17 45.48
N TRP A 983 12.34 8.12 45.15
CA TRP A 983 12.07 7.79 43.74
C TRP A 983 11.43 8.98 43.01
N LYS A 984 12.04 9.40 41.91
CA LYS A 984 11.53 10.46 41.04
C LYS A 984 10.88 9.83 39.82
N ARG A 985 9.56 9.98 39.67
CA ARG A 985 8.85 9.66 38.42
C ARG A 985 9.28 10.63 37.33
N ARG A 986 9.85 10.13 36.25
CA ARG A 986 10.30 10.92 35.09
C ARG A 986 9.19 11.09 34.05
N GLY A 987 8.15 10.26 34.10
CA GLY A 987 6.99 10.31 33.20
C GLY A 987 6.93 9.12 32.25
N LEU A 988 6.00 9.17 31.30
CA LEU A 988 5.82 8.15 30.27
C LEU A 988 6.84 8.35 29.14
N ALA A 989 7.47 7.26 28.67
CA ALA A 989 8.38 7.32 27.53
C ALA A 989 7.63 7.55 26.22
N PHE A 990 6.53 6.81 26.01
CA PHE A 990 5.70 6.88 24.80
C PHE A 990 4.22 7.08 25.18
N PRO A 991 3.79 8.32 25.47
CA PRO A 991 2.41 8.59 25.86
C PRO A 991 1.38 8.16 24.79
N GLY A 992 0.33 7.45 25.21
CA GLY A 992 -0.77 7.02 24.35
C GLY A 992 -0.50 5.76 23.52
N LEU A 993 0.66 5.13 23.69
CA LEU A 993 1.06 3.93 22.95
C LEU A 993 1.04 2.68 23.84
N TRP A 994 0.42 1.61 23.34
CA TRP A 994 0.51 0.30 23.99
C TRP A 994 1.92 -0.28 23.76
N ASP A 995 2.71 -0.34 24.83
CA ASP A 995 4.14 -0.65 24.75
C ASP A 995 4.64 -1.31 26.06
N LYS A 996 5.59 -2.24 25.93
CA LYS A 996 6.12 -3.07 27.03
C LYS A 996 7.61 -3.35 26.86
N ASP A 997 8.22 -3.96 27.88
CA ASP A 997 9.61 -4.44 27.89
C ASP A 997 10.70 -3.42 27.60
N ALA A 998 10.53 -2.20 28.06
CA ALA A 998 11.57 -1.22 27.83
C ALA A 998 12.77 -1.42 28.76
N PHE A 999 13.97 -1.20 28.23
CA PHE A 999 15.17 -0.95 29.02
C PHE A 999 16.02 0.15 28.38
N LEU A 1000 16.88 0.76 29.18
CA LEU A 1000 17.91 1.70 28.74
C LEU A 1000 19.26 0.98 28.61
N PHE A 1001 20.08 1.41 27.65
CA PHE A 1001 21.50 1.08 27.70
C PHE A 1001 22.17 1.87 28.84
N PRO A 1002 23.16 1.28 29.54
CA PRO A 1002 23.76 1.88 30.74
C PRO A 1002 24.71 3.05 30.43
N GLU A 1003 25.06 3.26 29.15
CA GLU A 1003 25.94 4.34 28.70
C GLU A 1003 25.44 4.95 27.39
N LYS A 1004 25.96 6.15 27.06
CA LYS A 1004 25.77 6.72 25.73
C LYS A 1004 26.57 5.94 24.70
N ILE A 1005 25.92 5.58 23.60
CA ILE A 1005 26.57 4.94 22.45
C ILE A 1005 26.62 5.95 21.31
N GLU A 1006 27.83 6.23 20.81
CA GLU A 1006 28.07 7.27 19.80
C GLU A 1006 27.40 8.62 20.15
N GLY A 1007 27.48 8.99 21.44
CA GLY A 1007 26.93 10.24 21.97
C GLY A 1007 25.42 10.25 22.25
N LYS A 1008 24.71 9.14 22.06
CA LYS A 1008 23.25 9.06 22.21
C LYS A 1008 22.82 8.08 23.31
N TYR A 1009 21.74 8.42 24.01
CA TYR A 1009 20.99 7.47 24.82
C TYR A 1009 20.17 6.54 23.92
N VAL A 1010 20.04 5.29 24.34
CA VAL A 1010 19.40 4.23 23.57
C VAL A 1010 18.38 3.50 24.44
N ILE A 1011 17.16 3.35 23.92
CA ILE A 1011 16.09 2.54 24.52
C ILE A 1011 15.77 1.38 23.58
N TYR A 1012 15.64 0.17 24.14
CA TYR A 1012 14.85 -0.88 23.51
C TYR A 1012 13.47 -0.90 24.13
N HIS A 1013 12.45 -1.21 23.34
CA HIS A 1013 11.06 -1.34 23.79
C HIS A 1013 10.27 -2.25 22.83
N ARG A 1014 8.99 -2.49 23.10
CA ARG A 1014 8.19 -3.46 22.35
C ARG A 1014 6.78 -2.96 22.08
N ILE A 1015 6.59 -2.45 20.87
CA ILE A 1015 5.27 -2.44 20.23
C ILE A 1015 5.03 -3.85 19.69
N GLU A 1016 4.23 -4.64 20.41
CA GLU A 1016 3.95 -6.05 20.07
C GLU A 1016 3.59 -6.17 18.58
N PRO A 1017 4.22 -7.06 17.79
CA PRO A 1017 4.99 -8.22 18.25
C PRO A 1017 6.51 -8.07 18.22
N SER A 1018 7.04 -6.91 17.85
CA SER A 1018 8.46 -6.72 17.52
C SER A 1018 9.24 -5.97 18.58
N ILE A 1019 10.56 -6.14 18.60
CA ILE A 1019 11.46 -5.30 19.41
C ILE A 1019 11.90 -4.09 18.58
N TRP A 1020 11.82 -2.94 19.21
CA TRP A 1020 12.17 -1.64 18.67
C TRP A 1020 13.38 -1.06 19.39
N ILE A 1021 14.12 -0.23 18.67
CA ILE A 1021 15.18 0.61 19.21
C ILE A 1021 14.85 2.07 18.94
N SER A 1022 15.21 2.95 19.87
CA SER A 1022 15.12 4.39 19.69
C SER A 1022 16.34 5.11 20.26
N TYR A 1023 16.69 6.22 19.62
CA TYR A 1023 17.89 7.01 19.93
C TYR A 1023 17.52 8.44 20.33
N SER A 1024 18.18 8.98 21.35
CA SER A 1024 18.03 10.38 21.77
C SER A 1024 19.36 11.01 22.18
N ASN A 1025 19.54 12.31 21.91
CA ASN A 1025 20.71 13.05 22.41
C ASN A 1025 20.58 13.40 23.90
N GLU A 1026 19.35 13.43 24.42
CA GLU A 1026 19.02 13.80 25.79
C GLU A 1026 18.18 12.69 26.47
N LEU A 1027 18.40 12.47 27.77
CA LEU A 1027 17.62 11.51 28.54
C LEU A 1027 16.35 12.17 29.06
N VAL A 1028 15.33 12.22 28.20
CA VAL A 1028 14.05 12.91 28.45
C VAL A 1028 12.86 11.97 28.32
N PHE A 1029 11.80 12.28 29.07
CA PHE A 1029 10.52 11.58 29.04
C PHE A 1029 9.42 12.66 28.98
N PRO A 1030 8.62 12.75 27.90
CA PRO A 1030 8.51 11.83 26.77
C PRO A 1030 9.75 11.74 25.89
N TRP A 1031 9.98 10.56 25.31
CA TRP A 1031 11.09 10.31 24.39
C TRP A 1031 10.85 11.00 23.03
N PRO A 1032 11.89 11.40 22.27
CA PRO A 1032 11.72 12.03 20.97
C PRO A 1032 10.94 11.19 19.94
N LYS A 1033 10.20 11.85 19.03
CA LYS A 1033 9.39 11.19 17.98
C LYS A 1033 10.20 10.59 16.82
N ASN A 1034 11.49 10.89 16.71
CA ASN A 1034 12.35 10.45 15.60
C ASN A 1034 13.37 9.40 16.07
N GLY A 1035 13.98 8.68 15.12
CA GLY A 1035 15.07 7.75 15.41
C GLY A 1035 14.63 6.36 15.86
N HIS A 1036 13.36 6.00 15.63
CA HIS A 1036 12.80 4.70 15.96
C HIS A 1036 13.00 3.71 14.83
N LYS A 1037 13.41 2.48 15.18
CA LYS A 1037 13.59 1.39 14.21
C LYS A 1037 13.07 0.07 14.75
N ILE A 1038 12.50 -0.76 13.87
CA ILE A 1038 12.28 -2.18 14.19
C ILE A 1038 13.61 -2.90 13.97
N ILE A 1039 14.17 -3.47 15.03
CA ILE A 1039 15.43 -4.23 14.94
C ILE A 1039 15.20 -5.70 14.65
N MET A 1040 14.11 -6.26 15.17
CA MET A 1040 13.76 -7.65 14.99
C MET A 1040 12.27 -7.87 15.24
N GLY A 1041 11.67 -8.73 14.41
CA GLY A 1041 10.34 -9.26 14.65
C GLY A 1041 10.33 -10.77 14.90
N PRO A 1042 9.13 -11.34 15.13
CA PRO A 1042 8.94 -12.79 15.28
C PRO A 1042 9.42 -13.53 14.02
N ARG A 1043 10.00 -14.71 14.20
CA ARG A 1043 10.44 -15.54 13.06
C ARG A 1043 9.27 -16.28 12.43
N SER A 1044 9.39 -16.58 11.14
CA SER A 1044 8.35 -17.32 10.40
C SER A 1044 8.13 -18.76 10.90
N GLY A 1045 6.94 -19.31 10.61
CA GLY A 1045 6.61 -20.74 10.74
C GLY A 1045 6.53 -21.27 12.17
N LEU A 1046 7.17 -22.42 12.42
CA LEU A 1046 7.08 -23.19 13.67
C LEU A 1046 8.20 -22.88 14.67
N MET A 1047 8.94 -21.80 14.46
CA MET A 1047 10.01 -21.42 15.39
C MET A 1047 9.45 -21.02 16.77
N TRP A 1048 10.27 -21.21 17.80
CA TRP A 1048 9.89 -21.00 19.20
C TRP A 1048 9.54 -19.55 19.57
N ASP A 1049 9.90 -18.59 18.71
CA ASP A 1049 9.65 -17.15 18.88
C ASP A 1049 8.84 -16.55 17.71
N SER A 1050 7.92 -17.35 17.16
CA SER A 1050 7.15 -17.05 15.95
C SER A 1050 5.89 -16.22 16.14
N LEU A 1051 5.35 -16.12 17.36
CA LEU A 1051 4.13 -15.34 17.63
C LEU A 1051 4.44 -13.91 18.03
N LYS A 1052 5.31 -13.74 19.03
CA LYS A 1052 5.79 -12.44 19.50
C LYS A 1052 7.10 -12.58 20.25
N ILE A 1053 7.83 -11.47 20.30
CA ILE A 1053 9.08 -11.34 21.04
C ILE A 1053 9.04 -10.08 21.90
N GLY A 1054 9.97 -9.99 22.84
CA GLY A 1054 10.15 -8.79 23.66
C GLY A 1054 11.47 -8.81 24.40
N ALA A 1055 11.94 -7.63 24.76
CA ALA A 1055 13.18 -7.46 25.48
C ALA A 1055 13.06 -8.09 26.88
N GLY A 1056 14.12 -8.77 27.31
CA GLY A 1056 14.16 -9.41 28.62
C GLY A 1056 14.91 -8.55 29.63
N ALA A 1057 16.14 -8.98 29.93
CA ALA A 1057 17.05 -8.30 30.83
C ALA A 1057 17.72 -7.09 30.17
N GLN A 1058 18.26 -6.19 31.01
CA GLN A 1058 19.13 -5.11 30.58
C GLN A 1058 20.37 -5.64 29.82
N PRO A 1059 20.99 -4.84 28.93
CA PRO A 1059 22.08 -5.32 28.09
C PRO A 1059 23.36 -5.50 28.91
N ILE A 1060 24.08 -6.59 28.66
CA ILE A 1060 25.35 -6.93 29.33
C ILE A 1060 26.49 -6.69 28.34
N LYS A 1061 27.47 -5.86 28.72
CA LYS A 1061 28.61 -5.54 27.86
C LYS A 1061 29.62 -6.69 27.88
N THR A 1062 29.98 -7.18 26.70
CA THR A 1062 31.02 -8.20 26.51
C THR A 1062 32.09 -7.66 25.56
N LYS A 1063 33.25 -8.31 25.48
CA LYS A 1063 34.26 -7.93 24.46
C LYS A 1063 33.82 -8.15 23.01
N TYR A 1064 32.71 -8.85 22.77
CA TYR A 1064 32.18 -9.16 21.43
C TYR A 1064 31.02 -8.25 21.00
N GLY A 1065 30.36 -7.57 21.94
CA GLY A 1065 29.07 -6.90 21.70
C GLY A 1065 28.26 -6.72 22.98
N TRP A 1066 27.11 -6.06 22.87
CA TRP A 1066 26.09 -6.06 23.90
C TRP A 1066 25.30 -7.35 23.82
N LEU A 1067 25.35 -8.17 24.87
CA LEU A 1067 24.62 -9.41 25.00
C LEU A 1067 23.26 -9.15 25.65
N LEU A 1068 22.18 -9.61 25.01
CA LEU A 1068 20.82 -9.41 25.51
C LEU A 1068 20.05 -10.72 25.54
N ILE A 1069 19.40 -10.97 26.66
CA ILE A 1069 18.46 -12.08 26.80
C ILE A 1069 17.07 -11.56 26.49
N TYR A 1070 16.40 -12.17 25.53
CA TYR A 1070 15.05 -11.80 25.11
C TYR A 1070 14.10 -12.97 25.31
N HIS A 1071 12.80 -12.70 25.38
CA HIS A 1071 11.79 -13.75 25.40
C HIS A 1071 11.13 -13.90 24.04
N GLY A 1072 10.78 -15.13 23.70
CA GLY A 1072 10.03 -15.49 22.51
C GLY A 1072 8.84 -16.36 22.88
N VAL A 1073 7.76 -16.17 22.13
CA VAL A 1073 6.49 -16.86 22.33
C VAL A 1073 6.12 -17.56 21.03
N ASP A 1074 5.72 -18.81 21.11
CA ASP A 1074 5.15 -19.56 19.99
C ASP A 1074 3.62 -19.52 19.99
N ARG A 1075 3.00 -20.23 19.04
CA ARG A 1075 1.54 -20.28 18.90
C ARG A 1075 0.83 -21.10 19.99
N GLU A 1076 1.57 -21.94 20.69
CA GLU A 1076 1.08 -22.70 21.83
C GLU A 1076 1.20 -21.90 23.14
N MET A 1077 1.61 -20.63 23.03
CA MET A 1077 1.78 -19.70 24.15
C MET A 1077 2.89 -20.12 25.13
N LEU A 1078 3.89 -20.89 24.68
CA LEU A 1078 5.07 -21.18 25.50
C LEU A 1078 6.04 -19.99 25.44
N TYR A 1079 6.37 -19.45 26.61
CA TYR A 1079 7.38 -18.40 26.75
C TYR A 1079 8.73 -19.03 27.06
N ARG A 1080 9.72 -18.77 26.21
CA ARG A 1080 11.09 -19.26 26.32
C ARG A 1080 12.06 -18.09 26.24
N LEU A 1081 13.29 -18.29 26.72
CA LEU A 1081 14.36 -17.30 26.62
C LEU A 1081 15.32 -17.66 25.48
N GLY A 1082 15.79 -16.66 24.75
CA GLY A 1082 16.89 -16.75 23.79
C GLY A 1082 17.87 -15.60 23.98
N VAL A 1083 18.90 -15.56 23.15
CA VAL A 1083 19.94 -14.53 23.23
C VAL A 1083 20.18 -13.86 21.90
N ILE A 1084 20.42 -12.55 21.94
CA ILE A 1084 20.95 -11.78 20.83
C ILE A 1084 22.25 -11.09 21.24
N LEU A 1085 23.12 -10.85 20.26
CA LEU A 1085 24.30 -10.01 20.39
C LEU A 1085 24.16 -8.86 19.42
N VAL A 1086 24.38 -7.62 19.87
CA VAL A 1086 24.37 -6.42 19.01
C VAL A 1086 25.68 -5.66 19.11
N ASP A 1087 25.99 -4.87 18.09
CA ASP A 1087 27.25 -4.15 17.97
C ASP A 1087 27.42 -3.10 19.09
N LEU A 1088 28.65 -2.93 19.58
CA LEU A 1088 28.97 -1.98 20.66
C LEU A 1088 28.75 -0.51 20.23
N LYS A 1089 28.97 -0.20 18.95
CA LYS A 1089 28.89 1.15 18.37
C LYS A 1089 27.54 1.41 17.71
N ASP A 1090 26.90 0.36 17.20
CA ASP A 1090 25.55 0.44 16.63
C ASP A 1090 24.65 -0.67 17.19
N PRO A 1091 23.95 -0.44 18.32
CA PRO A 1091 23.04 -1.41 18.90
C PRO A 1091 21.82 -1.70 18.01
N GLY A 1092 21.64 -1.00 16.88
CA GLY A 1092 20.67 -1.38 15.85
C GLY A 1092 21.13 -2.55 14.98
N ARG A 1093 22.43 -2.88 14.99
CA ARG A 1093 23.04 -3.95 14.18
C ARG A 1093 23.11 -5.25 14.96
N LEU A 1094 22.36 -6.25 14.50
CA LEU A 1094 22.36 -7.60 15.05
C LEU A 1094 23.60 -8.37 14.58
N LEU A 1095 24.39 -8.88 15.54
CA LEU A 1095 25.61 -9.67 15.31
C LEU A 1095 25.42 -11.17 15.54
N TYR A 1096 24.37 -11.57 16.25
CA TYR A 1096 23.97 -12.97 16.48
C TYR A 1096 22.55 -13.02 17.05
N ARG A 1097 21.77 -14.03 16.67
CA ARG A 1097 20.50 -14.40 17.32
C ARG A 1097 20.44 -15.91 17.46
N SER A 1098 20.19 -16.40 18.66
CA SER A 1098 20.20 -17.84 18.90
C SER A 1098 19.08 -18.53 18.10
N PRO A 1099 19.40 -19.57 17.32
CA PRO A 1099 18.39 -20.31 16.56
C PRO A 1099 17.46 -21.07 17.52
N ASN A 1100 17.99 -21.59 18.64
CA ASN A 1100 17.29 -22.30 19.70
C ASN A 1100 17.00 -21.40 20.93
N PRO A 1101 16.03 -21.77 21.78
CA PRO A 1101 15.93 -21.21 23.12
C PRO A 1101 17.13 -21.64 23.97
N ILE A 1102 17.54 -20.79 24.91
CA ILE A 1102 18.55 -21.09 25.95
C ILE A 1102 17.91 -21.53 27.27
N LEU A 1103 16.61 -21.29 27.45
CA LEU A 1103 15.82 -21.78 28.59
C LEU A 1103 14.36 -21.96 28.17
N SER A 1104 13.77 -23.10 28.52
CA SER A 1104 12.36 -23.43 28.28
C SER A 1104 11.71 -23.89 29.58
N PRO A 1105 10.38 -23.83 29.73
CA PRO A 1105 9.70 -24.40 30.90
C PRO A 1105 9.88 -25.93 30.94
N GLU A 1106 10.48 -26.45 32.01
CA GLU A 1106 10.73 -27.90 32.21
C GLU A 1106 10.39 -28.38 33.62
N THR A 1107 10.45 -27.52 34.63
CA THR A 1107 10.17 -27.89 36.02
C THR A 1107 8.72 -27.60 36.42
N ASP A 1108 8.23 -28.23 37.49
CA ASP A 1108 6.87 -28.01 38.01
C ASP A 1108 6.54 -26.53 38.26
N CYS A 1109 7.51 -25.73 38.73
CA CYS A 1109 7.29 -24.30 38.98
C CYS A 1109 7.30 -23.44 37.71
N GLU A 1110 7.92 -23.91 36.62
CA GLU A 1110 7.98 -23.24 35.31
C GLU A 1110 6.78 -23.60 34.42
N ILE A 1111 6.38 -24.87 34.44
CA ILE A 1111 5.19 -25.37 33.74
C ILE A 1111 3.93 -24.82 34.43
N GLY A 1112 3.90 -24.83 35.76
CA GLY A 1112 2.79 -24.32 36.55
C GLY A 1112 1.55 -25.22 36.49
N LYS A 1113 0.75 -25.22 37.55
CA LYS A 1113 -0.53 -25.93 37.60
C LYS A 1113 -1.70 -24.98 37.42
N LYS A 1114 -2.67 -25.37 36.60
CA LYS A 1114 -3.88 -24.58 36.32
C LYS A 1114 -4.63 -24.29 37.63
N GLY A 1115 -4.85 -23.01 37.93
CA GLY A 1115 -5.51 -22.55 39.17
C GLY A 1115 -4.56 -22.25 40.33
N GLU A 1116 -3.29 -22.65 40.24
CA GLU A 1116 -2.25 -22.35 41.26
C GLU A 1116 -1.24 -21.30 40.77
N CYS A 1117 -1.12 -21.12 39.46
CA CYS A 1117 -0.26 -20.13 38.81
C CYS A 1117 -1.08 -19.11 38.00
N TRP A 1118 -0.49 -17.94 37.71
CA TRP A 1118 -1.14 -16.94 36.85
C TRP A 1118 -1.12 -17.39 35.38
N VAL A 1119 0.06 -17.67 34.83
CA VAL A 1119 0.23 -18.08 33.43
C VAL A 1119 1.13 -19.33 33.36
N PRO A 1120 0.62 -20.51 32.99
CA PRO A 1120 1.44 -21.71 32.87
C PRO A 1120 2.36 -21.66 31.65
N ASN A 1121 3.41 -22.49 31.65
CA ASN A 1121 4.41 -22.62 30.58
C ASN A 1121 5.19 -21.33 30.30
N VAL A 1122 5.65 -20.65 31.36
CA VAL A 1122 6.36 -19.38 31.25
C VAL A 1122 7.71 -19.42 31.95
N VAL A 1123 8.76 -19.07 31.20
CA VAL A 1123 10.01 -18.52 31.75
C VAL A 1123 10.22 -17.10 31.19
N PHE A 1124 10.43 -16.12 32.07
CA PHE A 1124 10.51 -14.70 31.68
C PHE A 1124 11.56 -13.96 32.52
N THR A 1125 12.47 -13.20 31.92
CA THR A 1125 13.49 -12.45 32.67
C THR A 1125 13.36 -10.94 32.47
N CYS A 1126 13.61 -10.18 33.53
CA CYS A 1126 13.79 -8.72 33.50
C CYS A 1126 15.18 -8.31 34.03
N GLY A 1127 16.03 -9.28 34.39
CA GLY A 1127 17.23 -9.03 35.17
C GLY A 1127 18.27 -10.12 35.00
N ALA A 1128 19.42 -9.75 34.45
CA ALA A 1128 20.60 -10.59 34.38
C ALA A 1128 21.83 -9.74 34.73
N VAL A 1129 22.73 -10.30 35.53
CA VAL A 1129 23.93 -9.62 36.02
C VAL A 1129 25.13 -10.56 35.95
N PRO A 1130 26.36 -10.04 35.82
CA PRO A 1130 27.54 -10.88 35.98
C PRO A 1130 27.61 -11.47 37.38
N ALA A 1131 28.21 -12.65 37.52
CA ALA A 1131 28.43 -13.30 38.81
C ALA A 1131 29.42 -12.50 39.68
N LEU A 1132 30.40 -11.85 39.05
CA LEU A 1132 31.34 -10.92 39.67
C LEU A 1132 31.06 -9.48 39.23
N ASP A 1133 31.47 -8.50 40.02
CA ASP A 1133 31.32 -7.07 39.67
C ASP A 1133 32.34 -6.67 38.59
N LYS A 1134 32.01 -6.98 37.33
CA LYS A 1134 32.84 -6.74 36.15
C LYS A 1134 32.02 -6.06 35.06
N GLU A 1135 32.55 -4.96 34.53
CA GLU A 1135 31.86 -4.12 33.55
C GLU A 1135 31.82 -4.73 32.15
N VAL A 1136 32.94 -5.30 31.69
CA VAL A 1136 33.07 -5.95 30.36
C VAL A 1136 33.42 -7.41 30.56
N LEU A 1137 32.55 -8.31 30.08
CA LEU A 1137 32.74 -9.75 30.27
C LEU A 1137 33.60 -10.42 29.18
N ASP A 1138 34.40 -11.38 29.64
CA ASP A 1138 35.20 -12.35 28.90
C ASP A 1138 34.49 -13.71 28.80
N ASP A 1139 35.06 -14.63 28.03
CA ASP A 1139 34.48 -15.92 27.66
C ASP A 1139 34.05 -16.77 28.87
N ASP A 1140 34.89 -16.79 29.91
CA ASP A 1140 34.73 -17.65 31.09
C ASP A 1140 33.90 -17.02 32.21
N ASP A 1141 33.54 -15.73 32.08
CA ASP A 1141 32.71 -15.03 33.06
C ASP A 1141 31.29 -15.61 33.09
N GLU A 1142 30.79 -15.87 34.29
CA GLU A 1142 29.44 -16.39 34.52
C GLU A 1142 28.42 -15.26 34.61
N ILE A 1143 27.24 -15.48 34.03
CA ILE A 1143 26.07 -14.61 34.08
C ILE A 1143 24.98 -15.29 34.92
N LEU A 1144 24.42 -14.52 35.85
CA LEU A 1144 23.29 -14.90 36.68
C LEU A 1144 22.01 -14.34 36.06
N VAL A 1145 21.09 -15.22 35.67
CA VAL A 1145 19.81 -14.87 35.03
C VAL A 1145 18.69 -15.15 36.00
N TYR A 1146 18.09 -14.09 36.54
CA TYR A 1146 16.91 -14.20 37.40
C TYR A 1146 15.66 -14.16 36.55
N TYR A 1147 14.76 -15.12 36.72
CA TYR A 1147 13.59 -15.26 35.85
C TYR A 1147 12.33 -15.61 36.65
N GLY A 1148 11.20 -15.04 36.24
CA GLY A 1148 9.87 -15.48 36.64
C GLY A 1148 9.54 -16.84 36.03
N ALA A 1149 8.92 -17.69 36.85
CA ALA A 1149 8.46 -19.03 36.50
C ALA A 1149 6.94 -19.12 36.71
N ALA A 1150 6.22 -19.43 35.63
CA ALA A 1150 4.75 -19.49 35.55
C ALA A 1150 4.03 -18.25 36.11
N ASP A 1151 4.63 -17.05 35.98
CA ASP A 1151 4.16 -15.78 36.58
C ASP A 1151 3.76 -15.93 38.06
N THR A 1152 4.52 -16.73 38.83
CA THR A 1152 4.17 -17.10 40.22
C THR A 1152 5.36 -17.11 41.15
N ASN A 1153 6.52 -17.58 40.67
CA ASN A 1153 7.75 -17.68 41.45
C ASN A 1153 8.90 -16.99 40.72
N ILE A 1154 9.99 -16.74 41.43
CA ILE A 1154 11.27 -16.31 40.84
C ILE A 1154 12.31 -17.41 41.04
N CYS A 1155 13.05 -17.67 39.98
CA CYS A 1155 14.09 -18.69 39.86
C CYS A 1155 15.40 -18.06 39.39
N LEU A 1156 16.49 -18.82 39.49
CA LEU A 1156 17.82 -18.46 39.02
C LEU A 1156 18.34 -19.52 38.02
N ALA A 1157 18.96 -19.06 36.95
CA ALA A 1157 19.76 -19.89 36.05
C ALA A 1157 21.12 -19.22 35.79
N THR A 1158 22.10 -20.01 35.37
CA THR A 1158 23.49 -19.59 35.18
C THR A 1158 24.01 -20.05 33.82
N GLY A 1159 24.95 -19.30 33.25
CA GLY A 1159 25.66 -19.68 32.04
C GLY A 1159 26.84 -18.75 31.80
N LYS A 1160 27.86 -19.22 31.09
CA LYS A 1160 29.01 -18.38 30.74
C LYS A 1160 28.77 -17.60 29.45
N VAL A 1161 29.57 -16.56 29.23
CA VAL A 1161 29.56 -15.83 27.95
C VAL A 1161 29.83 -16.78 26.77
N GLU A 1162 30.79 -17.71 26.89
CA GLU A 1162 31.09 -18.72 25.86
C GLU A 1162 29.94 -19.71 25.58
N ASP A 1163 29.03 -19.89 26.54
CA ASP A 1163 27.86 -20.75 26.37
C ASP A 1163 26.79 -20.06 25.52
N LEU A 1164 26.67 -18.72 25.66
CA LEU A 1164 25.66 -17.91 25.00
C LEU A 1164 26.13 -17.32 23.66
N ILE A 1165 27.44 -17.15 23.48
CA ILE A 1165 28.07 -16.71 22.22
C ILE A 1165 28.97 -17.85 21.71
N PRO A 1166 28.48 -18.67 20.76
CA PRO A 1166 29.22 -19.82 20.26
C PRO A 1166 30.58 -19.46 19.64
N GLU A 1167 31.52 -20.40 19.69
CA GLU A 1167 32.90 -20.22 19.21
C GLU A 1167 32.95 -19.72 17.76
N GLU A 1168 32.12 -20.24 16.85
CA GLU A 1168 32.15 -19.81 15.44
C GLU A 1168 31.78 -18.32 15.28
N VAL A 1169 30.85 -17.82 16.11
CA VAL A 1169 30.46 -16.41 16.14
C VAL A 1169 31.60 -15.57 16.70
N ARG A 1170 32.19 -16.00 17.83
CA ARG A 1170 33.33 -15.30 18.46
C ARG A 1170 34.52 -15.17 17.53
N GLN A 1171 34.90 -16.25 16.84
CA GLN A 1171 35.98 -16.26 15.85
C GLN A 1171 35.69 -15.34 14.67
N ARG A 1172 34.44 -15.32 14.19
CA ARG A 1172 34.05 -14.46 13.09
C ARG A 1172 34.18 -12.99 13.45
N LEU A 1173 33.69 -12.59 14.63
CA LEU A 1173 33.79 -11.21 15.11
C LEU A 1173 35.23 -10.79 15.37
N ALA A 1174 36.09 -11.72 15.85
CA ALA A 1174 37.51 -11.45 16.01
C ALA A 1174 38.21 -11.10 14.69
N ARG A 1175 37.79 -11.67 13.54
CA ARG A 1175 38.37 -11.36 12.22
C ARG A 1175 38.03 -9.97 11.69
N TYR A 1176 36.93 -9.37 12.13
CA TYR A 1176 36.51 -8.02 11.70
C TYR A 1176 37.13 -6.91 12.53
N ASN A 1177 37.73 -7.24 13.69
CA ASN A 1177 38.42 -6.31 14.58
C ASN A 1177 39.93 -6.17 14.29
N TYR A 1178 40.43 -6.77 13.19
CA TYR A 1178 41.80 -6.63 12.68
C TYR A 1178 41.86 -5.90 11.35
#